data_AF-A0A953JBV6-F1
#
_entry.id   AF-A0A953JBV6-F1
#
_cell.length_a   1.000
_cell.length_b   1.000
_cell.length_c   1.000
_cell.angle_alpha   90.00
_cell.angle_beta   90.00
_cell.angle_gamma   90.00
#
_symmetry.space_group_name_H-M   'P 1'
#
loop_
_entity.id
_entity.type
_entity.pdbx_description
1 polymer ?
#
loop_
_entity_poly.entity_id
_entity_poly.type
_entity_poly.pdbx_seq_one_letter_code
_entity_poly.pdbx_strand_id
1 'polypeptide(L)'
;EVIIDNGGAGTSYTGTWAVSGALNPYGKDSVYGRGGATYTWKANLPQTGVYEVYVWWTEYSSRSTNAPVKITHSGGADTVRVNQQVNGGKWSYLGTYSFDAAAGGTVMLTAESPSPVSYSADAVKFVLVNGGNLPPIAVIDSLSPNPARTGDTVTFTGHGTDSDGTVTGYNWRSSIDGNLGTEASLSTAGLTPGTHTIFFKVNDDDGAWSPEVSADLSVDQFPSEIIVDNGDAGTSSTGLWKVSGAPNPYGKDSLYSRETATYTWHADLPQAGAYEVYVWWTEYSSRSDYAPVTIQYDNGSEVVRVNQQVNGGKWNYLGTYSFDTVKGGTVTLTSGDPYADSYSADAVKFVYTDQPFVGIVRPQSYDLQGGTSLTAKAEARNVQGGWKVQFILDRDTPGEQAITDGTDPYEVTFTGLTKGEHTLDALLLDAADKEVPGTFTRDRNIQIGVGDYYVAMGDSITYGDSDDYPQDDISNDGRNSGGGYEPILNSLRTAYLGYSQTVINEGVNATRSYNGASSAGGILAKHPDAKYFLIMYGTNDSASKIPSGLGLQPGSQGYANSYKDYMQRIITAVLDTGKVPVIAKIPVVYGDCPSCTRYADPQNASRNVLIREYNKVIDELVKENKLTIQGPDMYAYFSVYPEEFSDTTHPNGKGYQSMADLWHDALP
;
A
#
# COMPACT_ATOMS: atom_id res chain seq x y z
N GLU A 1 65.24 -6.71 -32.49
CA GLU A 1 65.74 -6.21 -31.18
C GLU A 1 66.85 -5.19 -31.40
N VAL A 2 67.11 -4.32 -30.42
CA VAL A 2 68.18 -3.32 -30.40
C VAL A 2 68.93 -3.48 -29.08
N ILE A 3 70.26 -3.60 -29.12
CA ILE A 3 71.11 -3.74 -27.93
C ILE A 3 72.12 -2.61 -27.91
N ILE A 4 72.27 -1.96 -26.75
CA ILE A 4 73.22 -0.86 -26.52
C ILE A 4 74.13 -1.27 -25.36
N ASP A 5 75.38 -1.55 -25.69
CA ASP A 5 76.43 -1.94 -24.74
C ASP A 5 77.15 -0.72 -24.13
N ASN A 6 77.77 -0.86 -22.97
CA ASN A 6 78.49 0.25 -22.34
C ASN A 6 79.66 0.72 -23.21
N GLY A 7 79.80 2.04 -23.34
CA GLY A 7 80.79 2.67 -24.23
C GLY A 7 80.44 2.58 -25.72
N GLY A 8 79.33 1.92 -26.08
CA GLY A 8 78.78 1.90 -27.43
C GLY A 8 78.10 3.22 -27.82
N ALA A 9 77.79 3.34 -29.12
CA ALA A 9 77.05 4.48 -29.64
C ALA A 9 75.67 4.59 -28.96
N GLY A 10 75.30 5.79 -28.51
CA GLY A 10 74.05 6.03 -27.77
C GLY A 10 74.20 5.96 -26.25
N THR A 11 75.40 5.83 -25.71
CA THR A 11 75.67 5.93 -24.27
C THR A 11 76.19 7.31 -23.86
N SER A 12 75.83 7.76 -22.65
CA SER A 12 76.39 8.95 -21.99
C SER A 12 76.38 8.77 -20.48
N TYR A 13 77.27 9.46 -19.75
CA TYR A 13 77.35 9.33 -18.30
C TYR A 13 77.80 10.63 -17.62
N THR A 14 77.44 10.76 -16.34
CA THR A 14 77.96 11.79 -15.44
C THR A 14 78.75 11.15 -14.30
N GLY A 15 79.65 11.93 -13.68
CA GLY A 15 80.54 11.43 -12.64
C GLY A 15 81.59 10.45 -13.19
N THR A 16 82.13 9.62 -12.30
CA THR A 16 83.21 8.69 -12.63
C THR A 16 82.68 7.26 -12.79
N TRP A 17 82.95 6.66 -13.94
CA TRP A 17 82.68 5.24 -14.23
C TRP A 17 83.99 4.54 -14.57
N ALA A 18 84.35 3.52 -13.78
CA ALA A 18 85.57 2.74 -13.98
C ALA A 18 85.23 1.35 -14.53
N VAL A 19 86.15 0.77 -15.32
CA VAL A 19 86.00 -0.61 -15.80
C VAL A 19 85.91 -1.56 -14.60
N SER A 20 84.90 -2.42 -14.62
CA SER A 20 84.59 -3.40 -13.59
C SER A 20 85.44 -4.66 -13.77
N GLY A 21 86.01 -5.18 -12.68
CA GLY A 21 86.65 -6.49 -12.66
C GLY A 21 85.68 -7.66 -12.41
N ALA A 22 84.37 -7.38 -12.29
CA ALA A 22 83.35 -8.42 -12.10
C ALA A 22 83.20 -9.29 -13.35
N LEU A 23 82.88 -10.58 -13.15
CA LEU A 23 82.77 -11.56 -14.22
C LEU A 23 81.45 -11.41 -15.00
N ASN A 24 81.41 -12.00 -16.19
CA ASN A 24 80.25 -12.11 -17.08
C ASN A 24 79.66 -10.76 -17.56
N PRO A 25 80.48 -9.80 -18.04
CA PRO A 25 79.93 -8.63 -18.71
C PRO A 25 79.21 -9.04 -20.01
N TYR A 26 78.24 -8.25 -20.45
CA TYR A 26 77.83 -8.30 -21.83
C TYR A 26 78.92 -7.64 -22.68
N GLY A 27 79.19 -8.18 -23.87
CA GLY A 27 80.25 -7.66 -24.72
C GLY A 27 81.66 -7.77 -24.10
N LYS A 28 82.40 -6.65 -24.09
CA LYS A 28 83.83 -6.63 -23.77
C LYS A 28 84.10 -6.48 -22.27
N ASP A 29 83.41 -5.55 -21.63
CA ASP A 29 83.60 -5.17 -20.23
C ASP A 29 82.32 -4.51 -19.71
N SER A 30 82.18 -4.38 -18.40
CA SER A 30 81.15 -3.54 -17.78
C SER A 30 81.81 -2.42 -16.99
N VAL A 31 81.08 -1.35 -16.69
CA VAL A 31 81.59 -0.24 -15.87
C VAL A 31 80.83 -0.12 -14.55
N TYR A 32 81.44 0.51 -13.56
CA TYR A 32 80.78 0.82 -12.30
C TYR A 32 80.96 2.25 -11.83
N GLY A 33 79.91 2.77 -11.21
CA GLY A 33 79.81 4.13 -10.69
C GLY A 33 79.34 4.16 -9.23
N ARG A 34 79.47 5.32 -8.60
CA ARG A 34 79.12 5.61 -7.20
C ARG A 34 78.70 7.07 -7.05
N GLY A 35 78.03 7.41 -5.94
CA GLY A 35 77.96 8.77 -5.40
C GLY A 35 77.29 9.81 -6.32
N GLY A 36 76.12 9.47 -6.87
CA GLY A 36 75.31 10.33 -7.73
C GLY A 36 75.63 10.26 -9.22
N ALA A 37 76.63 9.48 -9.63
CA ALA A 37 76.96 9.27 -11.03
C ALA A 37 75.78 8.63 -11.79
N THR A 38 75.50 9.09 -13.01
CA THR A 38 74.45 8.50 -13.87
C THR A 38 75.07 7.83 -15.09
N TYR A 39 74.46 6.73 -15.56
CA TYR A 39 74.77 6.10 -16.84
C TYR A 39 73.49 5.99 -17.66
N THR A 40 73.51 6.50 -18.89
CA THR A 40 72.33 6.64 -19.73
C THR A 40 72.55 5.94 -21.06
N TRP A 41 71.61 5.09 -21.44
CA TRP A 41 71.47 4.53 -22.78
C TRP A 41 70.31 5.23 -23.48
N LYS A 42 70.57 5.86 -24.63
CA LYS A 42 69.55 6.50 -25.47
C LYS A 42 68.91 5.46 -26.38
N ALA A 43 67.59 5.32 -26.31
CA ALA A 43 66.83 4.40 -27.14
C ALA A 43 66.70 4.92 -28.58
N ASN A 44 67.71 4.65 -29.42
CA ASN A 44 67.67 4.94 -30.86
C ASN A 44 67.05 3.74 -31.60
N LEU A 45 65.72 3.65 -31.60
CA LEU A 45 64.99 2.50 -32.12
C LEU A 45 64.61 2.69 -33.60
N PRO A 46 64.64 1.64 -34.43
CA PRO A 46 64.42 1.76 -35.88
C PRO A 46 62.98 2.06 -36.27
N GLN A 47 62.02 1.89 -35.36
CA GLN A 47 60.59 2.16 -35.60
C GLN A 47 59.83 2.49 -34.31
N THR A 48 58.79 3.31 -34.44
CA THR A 48 57.84 3.59 -33.36
C THR A 48 57.09 2.29 -33.01
N GLY A 49 56.91 2.02 -31.72
CA GLY A 49 56.19 0.82 -31.27
C GLY A 49 56.36 0.54 -29.79
N VAL A 50 55.77 -0.57 -29.35
CA VAL A 50 55.90 -1.10 -27.98
C VAL A 50 57.13 -2.00 -27.91
N TYR A 51 57.96 -1.82 -26.89
CA TYR A 51 59.19 -2.60 -26.68
C TYR A 51 59.26 -3.14 -25.26
N GLU A 52 59.64 -4.41 -25.13
CA GLU A 52 60.16 -4.97 -23.88
C GLU A 52 61.56 -4.41 -23.64
N VAL A 53 61.82 -3.94 -22.42
CA VAL A 53 63.11 -3.37 -22.01
C VAL A 53 63.79 -4.32 -21.03
N TYR A 54 65.04 -4.66 -21.33
CA TYR A 54 65.90 -5.48 -20.49
C TYR A 54 67.20 -4.76 -20.17
N VAL A 55 67.78 -5.05 -19.01
CA VAL A 55 69.11 -4.57 -18.62
C VAL A 55 70.01 -5.74 -18.24
N TRP A 56 71.30 -5.60 -18.51
CA TRP A 56 72.36 -6.49 -18.09
C TRP A 56 73.21 -5.80 -17.02
N TRP A 57 73.70 -6.57 -16.05
CA TRP A 57 74.69 -6.10 -15.07
C TRP A 57 75.65 -7.23 -14.69
N THR A 58 76.80 -6.85 -14.14
CA THR A 58 77.73 -7.80 -13.51
C THR A 58 77.56 -7.81 -12.00
N GLU A 59 77.57 -9.01 -11.42
CA GLU A 59 77.45 -9.20 -9.98
C GLU A 59 78.78 -8.91 -9.27
N TYR A 60 78.70 -8.20 -8.16
CA TYR A 60 79.80 -8.05 -7.24
C TYR A 60 79.24 -7.79 -5.84
N SER A 61 79.95 -8.23 -4.80
CA SER A 61 79.48 -8.07 -3.41
C SER A 61 79.26 -6.61 -3.00
N SER A 62 79.89 -5.66 -3.68
CA SER A 62 79.71 -4.23 -3.45
C SER A 62 78.60 -3.60 -4.31
N ARG A 63 77.87 -4.36 -5.13
CA ARG A 63 76.78 -3.83 -5.96
C ARG A 63 75.57 -3.44 -5.11
N SER A 64 74.79 -2.46 -5.58
CA SER A 64 73.54 -2.07 -4.92
C SER A 64 72.50 -3.17 -5.04
N THR A 65 71.81 -3.47 -3.94
CA THR A 65 70.65 -4.36 -3.93
C THR A 65 69.36 -3.67 -4.37
N ASN A 66 69.40 -2.37 -4.68
CA ASN A 66 68.24 -1.54 -4.96
C ASN A 66 68.56 -0.45 -5.99
N ALA A 67 69.27 -0.80 -7.06
CA ALA A 67 69.72 0.12 -8.09
C ALA A 67 68.55 0.67 -8.93
N PRO A 68 68.30 1.99 -8.95
CA PRO A 68 67.21 2.58 -9.73
C PRO A 68 67.58 2.71 -11.20
N VAL A 69 66.75 2.13 -12.06
CA VAL A 69 66.80 2.26 -13.51
C VAL A 69 65.55 3.00 -13.95
N LYS A 70 65.70 4.24 -14.39
CA LYS A 70 64.61 5.07 -14.93
C LYS A 70 64.46 4.87 -16.43
N ILE A 71 63.28 4.50 -16.89
CA ILE A 71 62.92 4.33 -18.29
C ILE A 71 62.03 5.52 -18.69
N THR A 72 62.48 6.34 -19.63
CA THR A 72 61.69 7.42 -20.23
C THR A 72 61.19 6.96 -21.60
N HIS A 73 59.88 7.00 -21.79
CA HIS A 73 59.15 6.44 -22.93
C HIS A 73 58.02 7.40 -23.35
N SER A 74 57.27 7.12 -24.43
CA SER A 74 56.30 8.05 -25.01
C SER A 74 55.13 8.42 -24.07
N GLY A 75 54.84 7.56 -23.08
CA GLY A 75 53.77 7.77 -22.10
C GLY A 75 54.22 8.45 -20.79
N GLY A 76 55.51 8.73 -20.60
CA GLY A 76 56.04 9.27 -19.36
C GLY A 76 57.39 8.67 -18.96
N ALA A 77 57.62 8.50 -17.66
CA ALA A 77 58.82 7.83 -17.18
C ALA A 77 58.54 7.00 -15.93
N ASP A 78 59.01 5.76 -15.95
CA ASP A 78 58.92 4.79 -14.86
C ASP A 78 60.29 4.51 -14.26
N THR A 79 60.34 4.07 -13.00
CA THR A 79 61.61 3.67 -12.34
C THR A 79 61.48 2.27 -11.78
N VAL A 80 62.31 1.36 -12.28
CA VAL A 80 62.42 -0.02 -11.80
C VAL A 80 63.66 -0.15 -10.95
N ARG A 81 63.56 -0.75 -9.77
CA ARG A 81 64.71 -0.99 -8.89
C ARG A 81 65.17 -2.44 -8.99
N VAL A 82 66.47 -2.64 -9.26
CA VAL A 82 67.06 -3.98 -9.45
C VAL A 82 68.12 -4.29 -8.40
N ASN A 83 68.17 -5.54 -7.96
CA ASN A 83 69.24 -6.03 -7.09
C ASN A 83 70.41 -6.52 -7.95
N GLN A 84 71.50 -5.74 -7.99
CA GLN A 84 72.67 -6.05 -8.82
C GLN A 84 73.66 -7.01 -8.16
N GLN A 85 73.37 -7.54 -6.97
CA GLN A 85 74.16 -8.61 -6.34
C GLN A 85 73.72 -10.01 -6.77
N VAL A 86 72.62 -10.11 -7.49
CA VAL A 86 72.03 -11.39 -7.93
C VAL A 86 71.58 -11.27 -9.37
N ASN A 87 71.41 -12.40 -10.05
CA ASN A 87 70.92 -12.50 -11.42
C ASN A 87 71.70 -11.68 -12.48
N GLY A 88 72.97 -11.33 -12.24
CA GLY A 88 73.84 -10.70 -13.23
C GLY A 88 74.45 -11.72 -14.19
N GLY A 89 75.07 -11.23 -15.27
CA GLY A 89 75.53 -12.09 -16.37
C GLY A 89 74.40 -12.67 -17.23
N LYS A 90 73.20 -12.08 -17.17
CA LYS A 90 72.04 -12.40 -18.01
C LYS A 90 71.12 -11.19 -18.19
N TRP A 91 70.26 -11.24 -19.22
CA TRP A 91 69.22 -10.23 -19.46
C TRP A 91 68.13 -10.28 -18.40
N SER A 92 67.85 -9.15 -17.76
CA SER A 92 66.76 -9.01 -16.79
C SER A 92 65.69 -8.06 -17.32
N TYR A 93 64.44 -8.54 -17.37
CA TYR A 93 63.29 -7.80 -17.86
C TYR A 93 62.88 -6.69 -16.88
N LEU A 94 62.65 -5.49 -17.39
CA LEU A 94 62.24 -4.30 -16.60
C LEU A 94 60.78 -3.90 -16.85
N GLY A 95 60.22 -4.20 -18.01
CA GLY A 95 58.85 -3.83 -18.37
C GLY A 95 58.67 -3.63 -19.87
N THR A 96 57.44 -3.32 -20.27
CA THR A 96 57.04 -3.08 -21.66
C THR A 96 56.58 -1.64 -21.81
N TYR A 97 57.16 -0.91 -22.76
CA TYR A 97 56.96 0.54 -22.89
C TYR A 97 56.83 0.96 -24.36
N SER A 98 56.02 1.98 -24.61
CA SER A 98 55.87 2.58 -25.95
C SER A 98 56.99 3.59 -26.23
N PHE A 99 57.70 3.44 -27.36
CA PHE A 99 58.72 4.37 -27.82
C PHE A 99 58.38 4.94 -29.19
N ASP A 100 58.66 6.22 -29.40
CA ASP A 100 58.60 6.86 -30.71
C ASP A 100 59.98 6.87 -31.37
N ALA A 101 60.08 6.50 -32.65
CA ALA A 101 61.36 6.44 -33.36
C ALA A 101 62.02 7.81 -33.56
N ALA A 102 61.23 8.89 -33.67
CA ALA A 102 61.77 10.23 -33.89
C ALA A 102 62.15 10.92 -32.56
N ALA A 103 61.30 10.81 -31.53
CA ALA A 103 61.55 11.38 -30.21
C ALA A 103 62.53 10.55 -29.37
N GLY A 104 62.55 9.22 -29.57
CA GLY A 104 63.36 8.27 -28.83
C GLY A 104 62.89 8.06 -27.39
N GLY A 105 63.86 7.75 -26.52
CA GLY A 105 63.66 7.57 -25.08
C GLY A 105 65.00 7.32 -24.40
N THR A 106 64.99 7.06 -23.09
CA THR A 106 66.23 6.75 -22.34
C THR A 106 66.02 5.66 -21.30
N VAL A 107 67.05 4.87 -21.06
CA VAL A 107 67.21 4.05 -19.86
C VAL A 107 68.37 4.64 -19.07
N MET A 108 68.14 5.06 -17.83
CA MET A 108 69.13 5.76 -17.01
C MET A 108 69.29 5.08 -15.65
N LEU A 109 70.50 4.62 -15.36
CA LEU A 109 70.90 4.14 -14.05
C LEU A 109 71.48 5.29 -13.22
N THR A 110 71.02 5.44 -11.98
CA THR A 110 71.58 6.42 -11.03
C THR A 110 72.29 5.70 -9.89
N ALA A 111 73.57 6.00 -9.69
CA ALA A 111 74.36 5.47 -8.59
C ALA A 111 74.11 6.24 -7.29
N GLU A 112 72.93 6.10 -6.69
CA GLU A 112 72.44 6.95 -5.58
C GLU A 112 73.37 7.01 -4.35
N SER A 113 74.10 5.92 -4.06
CA SER A 113 74.91 5.80 -2.84
C SER A 113 76.41 6.01 -3.09
N PRO A 114 77.14 6.66 -2.16
CA PRO A 114 78.60 6.74 -2.22
C PRO A 114 79.26 5.38 -1.92
N SER A 115 80.59 5.34 -1.98
CA SER A 115 81.40 4.21 -1.51
C SER A 115 80.98 3.77 -0.08
N PRO A 116 80.87 2.47 0.23
CA PRO A 116 81.36 1.32 -0.53
C PRO A 116 80.33 0.66 -1.46
N VAL A 117 79.14 1.24 -1.69
CA VAL A 117 78.14 0.69 -2.64
C VAL A 117 78.43 1.14 -4.07
N SER A 118 78.40 0.21 -5.02
CA SER A 118 78.65 0.43 -6.45
C SER A 118 77.45 0.05 -7.29
N TYR A 119 77.36 0.60 -8.48
CA TYR A 119 76.27 0.35 -9.43
C TYR A 119 76.90 -0.04 -10.75
N SER A 120 76.48 -1.17 -11.33
CA SER A 120 76.97 -1.68 -12.60
C SER A 120 76.18 -1.09 -13.74
N ALA A 121 76.85 -0.52 -14.74
CA ALA A 121 76.27 -0.24 -16.04
C ALA A 121 76.97 -1.14 -17.07
N ASP A 122 76.18 -1.93 -17.76
CA ASP A 122 76.65 -2.87 -18.78
C ASP A 122 75.86 -2.61 -20.08
N ALA A 123 74.81 -3.37 -20.35
CA ALA A 123 74.02 -3.22 -21.56
C ALA A 123 72.51 -3.07 -21.33
N VAL A 124 71.82 -2.47 -22.28
CA VAL A 124 70.34 -2.41 -22.36
C VAL A 124 69.87 -3.03 -23.67
N LYS A 125 68.81 -3.83 -23.63
CA LYS A 125 68.18 -4.47 -24.79
C LYS A 125 66.71 -4.06 -24.90
N PHE A 126 66.32 -3.68 -26.10
CA PHE A 126 64.95 -3.38 -26.50
C PHE A 126 64.47 -4.45 -27.49
N VAL A 127 63.40 -5.16 -27.17
CA VAL A 127 62.77 -6.14 -28.08
C VAL A 127 61.43 -5.57 -28.51
N LEU A 128 61.25 -5.32 -29.82
CA LEU A 128 59.96 -4.87 -30.33
C LEU A 128 58.92 -5.97 -30.06
N VAL A 129 57.82 -5.57 -29.42
CA VAL A 129 56.62 -6.40 -29.30
C VAL A 129 55.90 -6.32 -30.65
N ASN A 130 56.00 -7.40 -31.43
CA ASN A 130 55.30 -7.51 -32.71
C ASN A 130 53.87 -8.01 -32.43
N GLY A 131 52.89 -7.10 -32.35
CA GLY A 131 51.44 -7.37 -32.36
C GLY A 131 50.89 -8.33 -31.30
N GLY A 132 50.70 -7.87 -30.07
CA GLY A 132 49.84 -8.54 -29.09
C GLY A 132 48.66 -7.65 -28.74
N ASN A 133 47.45 -8.19 -28.84
CA ASN A 133 46.18 -7.56 -28.46
C ASN A 133 46.20 -7.04 -27.01
N LEU A 134 45.78 -5.79 -26.78
CA LEU A 134 45.58 -5.23 -25.44
C LEU A 134 44.16 -5.53 -24.95
N PRO A 135 43.98 -6.12 -23.75
CA PRO A 135 42.65 -6.39 -23.24
C PRO A 135 41.78 -5.12 -23.13
N PRO A 136 40.49 -5.20 -23.47
CA PRO A 136 39.57 -4.07 -23.40
C PRO A 136 39.31 -3.63 -21.95
N ILE A 137 38.68 -2.48 -21.78
CA ILE A 137 38.22 -1.94 -20.49
C ILE A 137 36.70 -2.05 -20.40
N ALA A 138 36.17 -2.64 -19.34
CA ALA A 138 34.73 -2.74 -19.05
C ALA A 138 34.25 -1.64 -18.09
N VAL A 139 33.01 -1.20 -18.25
CA VAL A 139 32.33 -0.24 -17.36
C VAL A 139 30.88 -0.67 -17.11
N ILE A 140 30.46 -0.68 -15.84
CA ILE A 140 29.04 -0.81 -15.47
C ILE A 140 28.43 0.59 -15.45
N ASP A 141 27.46 0.84 -16.32
CA ASP A 141 26.78 2.13 -16.42
C ASP A 141 25.62 2.23 -15.43
N SER A 142 24.80 1.17 -15.30
CA SER A 142 23.68 1.14 -14.36
C SER A 142 23.21 -0.27 -13.99
N LEU A 143 22.68 -0.39 -12.77
CA LEU A 143 21.92 -1.51 -12.24
C LEU A 143 20.62 -0.93 -11.68
N SER A 144 19.47 -1.18 -12.32
CA SER A 144 18.21 -0.52 -11.96
C SER A 144 17.00 -1.45 -12.05
N PRO A 145 16.12 -1.48 -11.03
CA PRO A 145 16.21 -0.73 -9.77
C PRO A 145 17.30 -1.28 -8.83
N ASN A 146 17.80 -0.45 -7.89
CA ASN A 146 18.69 -0.85 -6.80
C ASN A 146 18.45 0.05 -5.56
N PRO A 147 17.87 -0.47 -4.45
CA PRO A 147 17.50 -1.87 -4.24
C PRO A 147 16.37 -2.33 -5.20
N ALA A 148 16.42 -3.59 -5.59
CA ALA A 148 15.37 -4.32 -6.28
C ALA A 148 14.61 -5.19 -5.28
N ARG A 149 13.43 -5.69 -5.66
CA ARG A 149 12.67 -6.67 -4.90
C ARG A 149 12.75 -8.05 -5.53
N THR A 150 12.50 -9.07 -4.72
CA THR A 150 12.32 -10.43 -5.24
C THR A 150 11.21 -10.43 -6.29
N GLY A 151 11.52 -10.85 -7.52
CA GLY A 151 10.58 -10.85 -8.64
C GLY A 151 10.65 -9.60 -9.55
N ASP A 152 11.27 -8.50 -9.09
CA ASP A 152 11.48 -7.33 -9.95
C ASP A 152 12.35 -7.68 -11.17
N THR A 153 12.04 -7.05 -12.30
CA THR A 153 12.93 -7.08 -13.47
C THR A 153 14.02 -6.03 -13.28
N VAL A 154 15.26 -6.47 -13.12
CA VAL A 154 16.43 -5.60 -13.00
C VAL A 154 17.10 -5.48 -14.37
N THR A 155 17.39 -4.24 -14.76
CA THR A 155 18.10 -3.91 -16.00
C THR A 155 19.56 -3.57 -15.69
N PHE A 156 20.44 -4.23 -16.44
CA PHE A 156 21.89 -4.12 -16.38
C PHE A 156 22.33 -3.42 -17.66
N THR A 157 23.11 -2.36 -17.53
CA THR A 157 23.68 -1.65 -18.69
C THR A 157 25.16 -1.44 -18.44
N GLY A 158 25.96 -1.78 -19.43
CA GLY A 158 27.40 -1.58 -19.40
C GLY A 158 27.96 -1.47 -20.81
N HIS A 159 29.19 -1.01 -20.90
CA HIS A 159 29.91 -0.88 -22.15
C HIS A 159 31.38 -1.26 -21.97
N GLY A 160 32.10 -1.33 -23.09
CA GLY A 160 33.54 -1.46 -23.07
C GLY A 160 34.22 -0.61 -24.13
N THR A 161 35.50 -0.32 -23.89
CA THR A 161 36.37 0.38 -24.84
C THR A 161 37.62 -0.42 -25.09
N ASP A 162 38.05 -0.46 -26.34
CA ASP A 162 39.28 -1.11 -26.75
C ASP A 162 40.15 -0.11 -27.54
N SER A 163 41.45 -0.12 -27.27
CA SER A 163 42.41 0.86 -27.79
C SER A 163 43.07 0.45 -29.08
N ASP A 164 43.12 -0.85 -29.36
CA ASP A 164 43.73 -1.46 -30.55
C ASP A 164 42.76 -2.34 -31.35
N GLY A 165 41.56 -2.60 -30.82
CA GLY A 165 40.49 -3.32 -31.53
C GLY A 165 39.09 -2.78 -31.25
N THR A 166 38.12 -3.69 -31.25
CA THR A 166 36.70 -3.43 -30.99
C THR A 166 36.12 -4.46 -30.03
N VAL A 167 35.20 -4.03 -29.16
CA VAL A 167 34.50 -4.96 -28.25
C VAL A 167 33.50 -5.81 -29.02
N THR A 168 33.63 -7.14 -28.92
CA THR A 168 32.79 -8.13 -29.61
C THR A 168 31.96 -9.00 -28.67
N GLY A 169 32.23 -9.00 -27.36
CA GLY A 169 31.50 -9.82 -26.40
C GLY A 169 31.35 -9.20 -25.02
N TYR A 170 30.31 -9.64 -24.29
CA TYR A 170 29.98 -9.16 -22.95
C TYR A 170 29.71 -10.37 -22.05
N ASN A 171 29.91 -10.20 -20.74
CA ASN A 171 29.51 -11.20 -19.76
C ASN A 171 29.13 -10.55 -18.42
N TRP A 172 27.91 -10.85 -17.97
CA TRP A 172 27.38 -10.47 -16.66
C TRP A 172 27.25 -11.70 -15.77
N ARG A 173 27.66 -11.60 -14.51
CA ARG A 173 27.39 -12.62 -13.49
C ARG A 173 27.12 -12.02 -12.12
N SER A 174 26.32 -12.72 -11.33
CA SER A 174 26.03 -12.44 -9.94
C SER A 174 26.87 -13.32 -9.00
N SER A 175 27.21 -12.81 -7.82
CA SER A 175 27.81 -13.61 -6.73
C SER A 175 26.88 -14.71 -6.20
N ILE A 176 25.56 -14.58 -6.39
CA ILE A 176 24.56 -15.52 -5.89
C ILE A 176 23.98 -16.37 -7.03
N ASP A 177 23.49 -15.73 -8.10
CA ASP A 177 22.77 -16.41 -9.19
C ASP A 177 23.67 -16.90 -10.35
N GLY A 178 24.97 -16.61 -10.30
CA GLY A 178 25.89 -17.02 -11.36
C GLY A 178 25.68 -16.23 -12.66
N ASN A 179 25.77 -16.88 -13.82
CA ASN A 179 25.78 -16.20 -15.11
C ASN A 179 24.40 -15.62 -15.49
N LEU A 180 24.36 -14.31 -15.77
CA LEU A 180 23.11 -13.59 -16.08
C LEU A 180 22.90 -13.37 -17.59
N GLY A 181 23.98 -13.16 -18.35
CA GLY A 181 23.89 -13.05 -19.81
C GLY A 181 25.11 -12.41 -20.46
N THR A 182 25.04 -12.23 -21.78
CA THR A 182 26.19 -11.86 -22.64
C THR A 182 25.93 -10.66 -23.55
N GLU A 183 24.92 -9.86 -23.22
CA GLU A 183 24.60 -8.62 -23.94
C GLU A 183 25.16 -7.40 -23.20
N ALA A 184 25.43 -6.31 -23.94
CA ALA A 184 25.84 -5.03 -23.34
C ALA A 184 24.78 -4.47 -22.38
N SER A 185 23.51 -4.67 -22.74
CA SER A 185 22.36 -4.38 -21.89
C SER A 185 21.42 -5.59 -21.87
N LEU A 186 21.01 -5.99 -20.68
CA LEU A 186 20.06 -7.08 -20.46
C LEU A 186 19.13 -6.74 -19.30
N SER A 187 17.97 -7.38 -19.29
CA SER A 187 17.06 -7.37 -18.15
C SER A 187 16.80 -8.80 -17.70
N THR A 188 16.83 -9.05 -16.39
CA THR A 188 16.47 -10.34 -15.80
C THR A 188 15.56 -10.14 -14.60
N ALA A 189 14.59 -11.02 -14.45
CA ALA A 189 13.75 -11.13 -13.25
C ALA A 189 14.19 -12.34 -12.42
N GLY A 190 13.69 -12.43 -11.18
CA GLY A 190 13.86 -13.64 -10.36
C GLY A 190 15.25 -13.84 -9.76
N LEU A 191 16.00 -12.75 -9.56
CA LEU A 191 17.22 -12.79 -8.74
C LEU A 191 16.88 -13.26 -7.32
N THR A 192 17.73 -14.12 -6.75
CA THR A 192 17.50 -14.62 -5.38
C THR A 192 17.61 -13.49 -4.37
N PRO A 193 16.82 -13.48 -3.27
CA PRO A 193 16.95 -12.47 -2.23
C PRO A 193 18.38 -12.37 -1.64
N GLY A 194 18.84 -11.15 -1.41
CA GLY A 194 20.13 -10.85 -0.78
C GLY A 194 20.91 -9.74 -1.47
N THR A 195 22.10 -9.44 -0.95
CA THR A 195 23.02 -8.48 -1.58
C THR A 195 23.91 -9.21 -2.57
N HIS A 196 23.71 -8.96 -3.86
CA HIS A 196 24.56 -9.46 -4.94
C HIS A 196 25.72 -8.52 -5.18
N THR A 197 26.91 -9.08 -5.42
CA THR A 197 27.96 -8.38 -6.14
C THR A 197 27.85 -8.78 -7.60
N ILE A 198 27.51 -7.83 -8.46
CA ILE A 198 27.39 -8.01 -9.89
C ILE A 198 28.76 -7.77 -10.52
N PHE A 199 29.21 -8.72 -11.34
CA PHE A 199 30.46 -8.65 -12.09
C PHE A 199 30.18 -8.48 -13.57
N PHE A 200 30.99 -7.67 -14.23
CA PHE A 200 30.91 -7.40 -15.66
C PHE A 200 32.30 -7.38 -16.30
N LYS A 201 32.42 -8.00 -17.48
CA LYS A 201 33.63 -7.96 -18.31
C LYS A 201 33.27 -7.98 -19.79
N VAL A 202 34.19 -7.52 -20.62
CA VAL A 202 34.04 -7.45 -22.08
C VAL A 202 35.16 -8.18 -22.80
N ASN A 203 34.90 -8.62 -24.04
CA ASN A 203 35.84 -9.33 -24.92
C ASN A 203 36.05 -8.55 -26.21
N ASP A 204 37.27 -8.48 -26.72
CA ASP A 204 37.60 -7.81 -27.99
C ASP A 204 37.55 -8.74 -29.22
N ASP A 205 37.82 -8.21 -30.41
CA ASP A 205 37.84 -8.94 -31.69
C ASP A 205 39.04 -9.88 -31.87
N ASP A 206 40.05 -9.75 -31.01
CA ASP A 206 41.23 -10.61 -30.95
C ASP A 206 41.14 -11.68 -29.83
N GLY A 207 40.01 -11.75 -29.13
CA GLY A 207 39.65 -12.78 -28.16
C GLY A 207 40.18 -12.58 -26.73
N ALA A 208 40.68 -11.39 -26.37
CA ALA A 208 41.06 -11.10 -24.99
C ALA A 208 39.91 -10.50 -24.18
N TRP A 209 39.82 -10.92 -22.92
CA TRP A 209 38.84 -10.44 -21.95
C TRP A 209 39.43 -9.37 -21.04
N SER A 210 38.63 -8.35 -20.73
CA SER A 210 38.94 -7.39 -19.66
C SER A 210 38.99 -8.08 -18.29
N PRO A 211 39.68 -7.49 -17.30
CA PRO A 211 39.39 -7.75 -15.89
C PRO A 211 37.90 -7.48 -15.59
N GLU A 212 37.37 -8.14 -14.55
CA GLU A 212 36.00 -7.87 -14.09
C GLU A 212 35.94 -6.56 -13.31
N VAL A 213 34.95 -5.73 -13.64
CA VAL A 213 34.47 -4.65 -12.78
C VAL A 213 33.26 -5.13 -12.00
N SER A 214 32.96 -4.52 -10.85
CA SER A 214 31.85 -4.95 -10.01
C SER A 214 31.08 -3.80 -9.34
N ALA A 215 29.80 -4.04 -9.06
CA ALA A 215 28.93 -3.16 -8.28
C ALA A 215 27.91 -3.98 -7.48
N ASP A 216 27.42 -3.43 -6.36
CA ASP A 216 26.46 -4.12 -5.49
C ASP A 216 25.01 -3.84 -5.92
N LEU A 217 24.17 -4.88 -5.84
CA LEU A 217 22.73 -4.84 -6.06
C LEU A 217 22.03 -5.52 -4.87
N SER A 218 21.17 -4.79 -4.16
CA SER A 218 20.33 -5.39 -3.11
C SER A 218 19.04 -5.92 -3.71
N VAL A 219 18.67 -7.15 -3.36
CA VAL A 219 17.37 -7.76 -3.69
C VAL A 219 16.64 -8.08 -2.38
N ASP A 220 15.65 -7.25 -2.05
CA ASP A 220 14.93 -7.35 -0.78
C ASP A 220 13.83 -8.43 -0.86
N GLN A 221 13.58 -9.13 0.26
CA GLN A 221 12.47 -10.08 0.44
C GLN A 221 11.60 -9.62 1.60
N PHE A 222 10.34 -9.31 1.29
CA PHE A 222 9.31 -9.08 2.31
C PHE A 222 8.63 -10.38 2.71
N PRO A 223 8.12 -10.47 3.95
CA PRO A 223 7.27 -11.59 4.32
C PRO A 223 6.06 -11.63 3.38
N SER A 224 5.79 -12.81 2.82
CA SER A 224 4.63 -13.03 1.95
C SER A 224 3.32 -12.94 2.71
N GLU A 225 3.35 -13.17 4.02
CA GLU A 225 2.21 -13.00 4.92
C GLU A 225 2.58 -12.22 6.18
N ILE A 226 1.67 -11.36 6.62
CA ILE A 226 1.75 -10.60 7.87
C ILE A 226 0.56 -10.99 8.71
N ILE A 227 0.82 -11.43 9.94
CA ILE A 227 -0.20 -11.88 10.87
C ILE A 227 -0.14 -10.98 12.10
N VAL A 228 -1.31 -10.51 12.54
CA VAL A 228 -1.46 -9.76 13.80
C VAL A 228 -2.45 -10.55 14.66
N ASP A 229 -1.93 -11.19 15.71
CA ASP A 229 -2.73 -11.94 16.70
C ASP A 229 -3.30 -11.01 17.77
N ASN A 230 -4.31 -11.46 18.52
CA ASN A 230 -4.84 -10.65 19.61
C ASN A 230 -3.78 -10.44 20.71
N GLY A 231 -3.57 -9.18 21.08
CA GLY A 231 -2.56 -8.79 22.07
C GLY A 231 -1.16 -8.57 21.48
N ASP A 232 -0.97 -8.79 20.18
CA ASP A 232 0.24 -8.35 19.49
C ASP A 232 0.32 -6.83 19.41
N ALA A 233 1.52 -6.33 19.11
CA ALA A 233 1.71 -4.93 18.73
C ALA A 233 0.86 -4.60 17.50
N GLY A 234 0.18 -3.45 17.51
CA GLY A 234 -0.78 -3.07 16.48
C GLY A 234 -2.24 -3.41 16.81
N THR A 235 -2.52 -4.08 17.94
CA THR A 235 -3.90 -4.28 18.40
C THR A 235 -4.39 -3.18 19.33
N SER A 236 -5.68 -2.85 19.26
CA SER A 236 -6.37 -1.94 20.18
C SER A 236 -7.84 -2.33 20.35
N SER A 237 -8.48 -1.90 21.44
CA SER A 237 -9.88 -2.22 21.69
C SER A 237 -10.62 -1.10 22.42
N THR A 238 -11.91 -0.97 22.15
CA THR A 238 -12.87 -0.27 23.02
C THR A 238 -13.73 -1.29 23.76
N GLY A 239 -14.44 -0.88 24.82
CA GLY A 239 -15.30 -1.78 25.61
C GLY A 239 -14.54 -2.91 26.32
N LEU A 240 -15.29 -3.91 26.81
CA LEU A 240 -14.74 -5.03 27.58
C LEU A 240 -14.53 -6.28 26.72
N TRP A 241 -13.27 -6.68 26.54
CA TRP A 241 -12.89 -7.95 25.91
C TRP A 241 -12.30 -8.91 26.95
N LYS A 242 -12.81 -10.13 27.01
CA LYS A 242 -12.37 -11.18 27.94
C LYS A 242 -11.73 -12.32 27.19
N VAL A 243 -10.77 -13.01 27.81
CA VAL A 243 -10.22 -14.26 27.25
C VAL A 243 -11.33 -15.29 27.07
N SER A 244 -11.41 -15.82 25.86
CA SER A 244 -12.37 -16.83 25.43
C SER A 244 -11.94 -18.23 25.86
N GLY A 245 -12.88 -19.04 26.31
CA GLY A 245 -12.68 -20.48 26.54
C GLY A 245 -12.99 -21.35 25.33
N ALA A 246 -13.39 -20.77 24.20
CA ALA A 246 -13.69 -21.52 22.99
C ALA A 246 -12.41 -22.15 22.37
N PRO A 247 -12.50 -23.35 21.77
CA PRO A 247 -11.34 -24.08 21.28
C PRO A 247 -10.75 -23.48 20.00
N ASN A 248 -9.53 -23.90 19.68
CA ASN A 248 -8.79 -23.59 18.44
C ASN A 248 -8.52 -22.09 18.20
N PRO A 249 -8.03 -21.33 19.19
CA PRO A 249 -7.55 -19.98 18.90
C PRO A 249 -6.33 -20.02 17.97
N TYR A 250 -6.11 -18.96 17.22
CA TYR A 250 -4.77 -18.71 16.69
C TYR A 250 -3.86 -18.28 17.84
N GLY A 251 -2.57 -18.60 17.75
CA GLY A 251 -1.63 -18.29 18.82
C GLY A 251 -2.01 -18.91 20.18
N LYS A 252 -2.08 -18.07 21.22
CA LYS A 252 -2.21 -18.52 22.61
C LYS A 252 -3.65 -18.62 23.09
N ASP A 253 -4.45 -17.61 22.79
CA ASP A 253 -5.82 -17.44 23.25
C ASP A 253 -6.58 -16.54 22.28
N SER A 254 -7.90 -16.51 22.36
CA SER A 254 -8.74 -15.53 21.66
C SER A 254 -9.54 -14.71 22.67
N LEU A 255 -10.11 -13.61 22.23
CA LEU A 255 -10.94 -12.73 23.06
C LEU A 255 -12.40 -12.79 22.65
N TYR A 256 -13.28 -12.42 23.59
CA TYR A 256 -14.69 -12.20 23.29
C TYR A 256 -15.29 -11.00 24.00
N SER A 257 -16.30 -10.39 23.36
CA SER A 257 -17.15 -9.34 23.92
C SER A 257 -18.62 -9.74 23.83
N ARG A 258 -19.43 -9.23 24.78
CA ARG A 258 -20.91 -9.28 24.77
C ARG A 258 -21.52 -7.87 24.84
N GLU A 259 -20.69 -6.84 24.72
CA GLU A 259 -21.05 -5.43 24.89
C GLU A 259 -20.79 -4.68 23.59
N THR A 260 -21.32 -3.47 23.46
CA THR A 260 -20.93 -2.56 22.38
C THR A 260 -19.45 -2.19 22.53
N ALA A 261 -18.63 -2.71 21.62
CA ALA A 261 -17.17 -2.65 21.71
C ALA A 261 -16.55 -2.79 20.31
N THR A 262 -15.26 -2.51 20.20
CA THR A 262 -14.49 -2.77 18.98
C THR A 262 -13.18 -3.45 19.33
N TYR A 263 -12.71 -4.30 18.42
CA TYR A 263 -11.36 -4.84 18.44
C TYR A 263 -10.72 -4.56 17.09
N THR A 264 -9.57 -3.90 17.10
CA THR A 264 -8.90 -3.40 15.90
C THR A 264 -7.50 -3.98 15.82
N TRP A 265 -7.17 -4.56 14.67
CA TRP A 265 -5.83 -4.98 14.29
C TRP A 265 -5.28 -4.02 13.25
N HIS A 266 -4.05 -3.56 13.46
CA HIS A 266 -3.30 -2.74 12.53
C HIS A 266 -2.01 -3.45 12.16
N ALA A 267 -1.74 -3.57 10.86
CA ALA A 267 -0.53 -4.16 10.32
C ALA A 267 0.28 -3.13 9.54
N ASP A 268 1.55 -2.96 9.90
CA ASP A 268 2.53 -2.23 9.10
C ASP A 268 2.86 -3.07 7.86
N LEU A 269 2.34 -2.68 6.70
CA LEU A 269 2.55 -3.39 5.44
C LEU A 269 3.82 -2.86 4.75
N PRO A 270 4.83 -3.71 4.49
CA PRO A 270 6.16 -3.27 4.07
C PRO A 270 6.21 -2.83 2.60
N GLN A 271 5.16 -3.13 1.82
CA GLN A 271 5.03 -2.70 0.44
C GLN A 271 3.60 -2.31 0.10
N ALA A 272 3.46 -1.32 -0.76
CA ALA A 272 2.16 -0.95 -1.32
C ALA A 272 1.76 -1.98 -2.39
N GLY A 273 0.48 -2.33 -2.45
CA GLY A 273 -0.05 -3.26 -3.44
C GLY A 273 -1.29 -3.99 -2.96
N ALA A 274 -1.68 -5.03 -3.70
CA ALA A 274 -2.83 -5.86 -3.37
C ALA A 274 -2.47 -6.90 -2.30
N TYR A 275 -3.33 -7.02 -1.29
CA TYR A 275 -3.23 -8.04 -0.26
C TYR A 275 -4.55 -8.78 -0.10
N GLU A 276 -4.48 -10.10 -0.05
CA GLU A 276 -5.57 -10.93 0.44
C GLU A 276 -5.69 -10.76 1.95
N VAL A 277 -6.90 -10.53 2.46
CA VAL A 277 -7.19 -10.34 3.89
C VAL A 277 -7.96 -11.55 4.41
N TYR A 278 -7.47 -12.10 5.51
CA TYR A 278 -8.07 -13.23 6.21
C TYR A 278 -8.28 -12.90 7.68
N VAL A 279 -9.32 -13.50 8.28
CA VAL A 279 -9.58 -13.42 9.72
C VAL A 279 -9.72 -14.81 10.30
N TRP A 280 -9.17 -15.01 11.49
CA TRP A 280 -9.36 -16.18 12.32
C TRP A 280 -10.35 -15.85 13.44
N TRP A 281 -11.15 -16.82 13.86
CA TRP A 281 -12.00 -16.72 15.05
C TRP A 281 -12.18 -18.07 15.73
N THR A 282 -12.61 -18.05 16.99
CA THR A 282 -13.03 -19.25 17.70
C THR A 282 -14.52 -19.47 17.58
N GLU A 283 -14.89 -20.67 17.12
CA GLU A 283 -16.26 -21.08 16.91
C GLU A 283 -16.95 -21.40 18.25
N TYR A 284 -18.15 -20.87 18.44
CA TYR A 284 -19.01 -21.24 19.55
C TYR A 284 -20.48 -20.95 19.23
N SER A 285 -21.41 -21.73 19.78
CA SER A 285 -22.85 -21.58 19.48
C SER A 285 -23.43 -20.24 19.92
N SER A 286 -22.78 -19.56 20.87
CA SER A 286 -23.18 -18.24 21.36
C SER A 286 -22.48 -17.10 20.61
N ARG A 287 -21.80 -17.37 19.49
CA ARG A 287 -21.18 -16.32 18.67
C ARG A 287 -22.23 -15.64 17.79
N SER A 288 -21.97 -14.40 17.38
CA SER A 288 -22.73 -13.74 16.32
C SER A 288 -22.57 -14.53 15.01
N ASP A 289 -23.68 -14.80 14.34
CA ASP A 289 -23.71 -15.31 12.98
C ASP A 289 -23.62 -14.19 11.91
N TYR A 290 -23.47 -12.94 12.36
CA TYR A 290 -23.48 -11.74 11.53
C TYR A 290 -22.43 -10.70 11.99
N ALA A 291 -21.28 -11.16 12.48
CA ALA A 291 -20.25 -10.29 13.04
C ALA A 291 -19.67 -9.34 11.98
N PRO A 292 -19.78 -8.00 12.14
CA PRO A 292 -19.27 -7.05 11.17
C PRO A 292 -17.77 -6.84 11.34
N VAL A 293 -17.01 -7.19 10.29
CA VAL A 293 -15.58 -6.94 10.17
C VAL A 293 -15.38 -5.86 9.13
N THR A 294 -14.87 -4.70 9.55
CA THR A 294 -14.56 -3.60 8.65
C THR A 294 -13.08 -3.69 8.23
N ILE A 295 -12.82 -3.70 6.94
CA ILE A 295 -11.48 -3.63 6.36
C ILE A 295 -11.30 -2.21 5.82
N GLN A 296 -10.36 -1.43 6.37
CA GLN A 296 -9.97 -0.13 5.84
C GLN A 296 -8.76 -0.28 4.93
N TYR A 297 -8.91 0.12 3.67
CA TYR A 297 -7.91 0.05 2.62
C TYR A 297 -7.73 1.43 1.95
N ASP A 298 -6.83 1.57 0.97
CA ASP A 298 -6.34 2.88 0.52
C ASP A 298 -7.43 3.90 0.15
N ASN A 299 -8.46 3.40 -0.54
CA ASN A 299 -9.48 4.19 -1.22
C ASN A 299 -10.88 3.99 -0.65
N GLY A 300 -11.02 3.30 0.49
CA GLY A 300 -12.33 3.00 1.05
C GLY A 300 -12.31 2.09 2.27
N SER A 301 -13.48 1.57 2.57
CA SER A 301 -13.66 0.54 3.57
C SER A 301 -14.79 -0.38 3.17
N GLU A 302 -14.65 -1.66 3.46
CA GLU A 302 -15.70 -2.65 3.26
C GLU A 302 -16.08 -3.27 4.61
N VAL A 303 -17.37 -3.51 4.82
CA VAL A 303 -17.86 -4.28 5.98
C VAL A 303 -18.23 -5.68 5.51
N VAL A 304 -17.36 -6.63 5.78
CA VAL A 304 -17.61 -8.06 5.55
C VAL A 304 -18.25 -8.64 6.80
N ARG A 305 -19.41 -9.28 6.65
CA ARG A 305 -20.12 -9.90 7.77
C ARG A 305 -19.85 -11.39 7.81
N VAL A 306 -19.39 -11.88 8.95
CA VAL A 306 -18.95 -13.27 9.12
C VAL A 306 -19.78 -14.00 10.17
N ASN A 307 -20.15 -15.24 9.86
CA ASN A 307 -20.79 -16.12 10.82
C ASN A 307 -19.72 -16.81 11.69
N GLN A 308 -19.60 -16.38 12.94
CA GLN A 308 -18.62 -16.91 13.88
C GLN A 308 -19.10 -18.18 14.62
N GLN A 309 -20.31 -18.66 14.36
CA GLN A 309 -20.80 -19.97 14.84
C GLN A 309 -20.34 -21.13 13.96
N VAL A 310 -19.70 -20.83 12.82
CA VAL A 310 -19.16 -21.81 11.89
C VAL A 310 -17.76 -21.39 11.44
N ASN A 311 -17.01 -22.32 10.84
CA ASN A 311 -15.73 -22.06 10.21
C ASN A 311 -14.63 -21.47 11.13
N GLY A 312 -14.74 -21.64 12.46
CA GLY A 312 -13.68 -21.20 13.37
C GLY A 312 -12.48 -22.15 13.38
N GLY A 313 -11.37 -21.70 13.95
CA GLY A 313 -10.13 -22.49 14.00
C GLY A 313 -9.42 -22.63 12.65
N LYS A 314 -9.65 -21.71 11.71
CA LYS A 314 -8.97 -21.63 10.41
C LYS A 314 -8.96 -20.18 9.88
N TRP A 315 -8.10 -19.91 8.89
CA TRP A 315 -8.09 -18.65 8.16
C TRP A 315 -9.28 -18.56 7.21
N ASN A 316 -10.12 -17.55 7.37
CA ASN A 316 -11.27 -17.29 6.50
C ASN A 316 -10.96 -16.07 5.62
N TYR A 317 -10.99 -16.25 4.31
CA TYR A 317 -10.76 -15.19 3.31
C TYR A 317 -11.92 -14.20 3.33
N LEU A 318 -11.62 -12.91 3.44
CA LEU A 318 -12.61 -11.83 3.42
C LEU A 318 -12.62 -11.04 2.11
N GLY A 319 -11.47 -10.96 1.43
CA GLY A 319 -11.36 -10.23 0.17
C GLY A 319 -9.90 -9.89 -0.17
N THR A 320 -9.70 -9.25 -1.31
CA THR A 320 -8.40 -8.70 -1.72
C THR A 320 -8.53 -7.20 -1.87
N TYR A 321 -7.58 -6.44 -1.31
CA TYR A 321 -7.66 -4.97 -1.23
C TYR A 321 -6.30 -4.32 -1.51
N SER A 322 -6.29 -3.10 -2.05
CA SER A 322 -5.07 -2.29 -2.16
C SER A 322 -4.73 -1.59 -0.86
N PHE A 323 -3.48 -1.74 -0.42
CA PHE A 323 -2.94 -1.00 0.71
C PHE A 323 -1.66 -0.26 0.33
N ASP A 324 -1.42 0.87 0.99
CA ASP A 324 -0.22 1.67 0.95
C ASP A 324 0.62 1.47 2.22
N THR A 325 1.92 1.74 2.13
CA THR A 325 2.86 1.52 3.24
C THR A 325 2.74 2.56 4.36
N VAL A 326 1.99 3.65 4.15
CA VAL A 326 1.86 4.75 5.10
C VAL A 326 0.68 4.51 6.04
N LYS A 327 -0.44 4.04 5.50
CA LYS A 327 -1.66 3.70 6.24
C LYS A 327 -1.67 2.27 6.75
N GLY A 328 -0.90 1.36 6.12
CA GLY A 328 -0.92 -0.06 6.46
C GLY A 328 -2.31 -0.68 6.27
N GLY A 329 -2.49 -1.88 6.84
CA GLY A 329 -3.78 -2.59 6.83
C GLY A 329 -4.48 -2.47 8.17
N THR A 330 -5.70 -1.94 8.19
CA THR A 330 -6.53 -1.87 9.41
C THR A 330 -7.79 -2.71 9.25
N VAL A 331 -8.01 -3.62 10.20
CA VAL A 331 -9.20 -4.47 10.27
C VAL A 331 -9.85 -4.25 11.64
N THR A 332 -11.15 -3.99 11.68
CA THR A 332 -11.90 -3.74 12.92
C THR A 332 -13.11 -4.63 13.00
N LEU A 333 -13.19 -5.44 14.07
CA LEU A 333 -14.41 -6.13 14.46
C LEU A 333 -15.24 -5.22 15.37
N THR A 334 -16.51 -5.01 15.04
CA THR A 334 -17.45 -4.27 15.89
C THR A 334 -18.41 -5.25 16.56
N SER A 335 -18.43 -5.25 17.89
CA SER A 335 -19.47 -5.92 18.69
C SER A 335 -20.49 -4.90 19.17
N GLY A 336 -21.72 -5.33 19.40
CA GLY A 336 -22.74 -4.45 19.96
C GLY A 336 -24.13 -4.60 19.37
N ASP A 337 -24.38 -5.63 18.57
CA ASP A 337 -25.74 -6.11 18.38
C ASP A 337 -26.28 -6.55 19.77
N PRO A 338 -27.37 -5.95 20.27
CA PRO A 338 -27.96 -6.32 21.55
C PRO A 338 -28.49 -7.75 21.59
N TYR A 339 -28.58 -8.42 20.44
CA TYR A 339 -29.14 -9.75 20.26
C TYR A 339 -28.08 -10.84 20.00
N ALA A 340 -26.83 -10.45 19.74
CA ALA A 340 -25.73 -11.39 19.64
C ALA A 340 -25.18 -11.75 21.03
N ASP A 341 -25.15 -13.04 21.33
CA ASP A 341 -24.68 -13.54 22.63
C ASP A 341 -23.19 -13.23 22.88
N SER A 342 -22.35 -13.20 21.84
CA SER A 342 -20.92 -12.82 21.94
C SER A 342 -20.24 -12.68 20.57
N TYR A 343 -19.09 -12.00 20.53
CA TYR A 343 -18.24 -11.84 19.35
C TYR A 343 -16.83 -12.32 19.66
N SER A 344 -16.15 -12.98 18.73
CA SER A 344 -14.77 -13.45 18.87
C SER A 344 -13.80 -12.53 18.14
N ALA A 345 -12.76 -12.06 18.83
CA ALA A 345 -11.58 -11.44 18.23
C ALA A 345 -10.39 -12.37 18.42
N ASP A 346 -9.70 -12.73 17.34
CA ASP A 346 -8.53 -13.60 17.37
C ASP A 346 -7.38 -12.97 16.57
N ALA A 347 -7.14 -13.40 15.33
CA ALA A 347 -6.06 -12.91 14.49
C ALA A 347 -6.52 -12.46 13.10
N VAL A 348 -5.74 -11.57 12.48
CA VAL A 348 -5.88 -11.17 11.07
C VAL A 348 -4.61 -11.50 10.31
N LYS A 349 -4.75 -11.82 9.02
CA LYS A 349 -3.63 -12.13 8.13
C LYS A 349 -3.75 -11.40 6.80
N PHE A 350 -2.68 -10.76 6.38
CA PHE A 350 -2.51 -10.10 5.08
C PHE A 350 -1.52 -10.91 4.26
N VAL A 351 -1.89 -11.32 3.04
CA VAL A 351 -0.99 -12.04 2.11
C VAL A 351 -0.80 -11.21 0.87
N TYR A 352 0.44 -10.78 0.60
CA TYR A 352 0.73 -9.97 -0.59
C TYR A 352 0.56 -10.80 -1.87
N THR A 353 0.00 -10.20 -2.91
CA THR A 353 -0.12 -10.81 -4.24
C THR A 353 0.44 -9.90 -5.34
N ASP A 354 1.29 -10.48 -6.20
CA ASP A 354 1.79 -9.87 -7.43
C ASP A 354 0.88 -10.16 -8.63
N GLN A 355 -0.19 -10.94 -8.44
CA GLN A 355 -1.15 -11.22 -9.48
C GLN A 355 -1.94 -9.95 -9.87
N PRO A 356 -2.36 -9.83 -11.13
CA PRO A 356 -3.28 -8.76 -11.53
C PRO A 356 -4.58 -8.85 -10.75
N PHE A 357 -5.03 -7.70 -10.27
CA PHE A 357 -6.20 -7.57 -9.41
C PHE A 357 -7.11 -6.42 -9.85
N VAL A 358 -8.42 -6.61 -9.72
CA VAL A 358 -9.44 -5.56 -9.75
C VAL A 358 -10.38 -5.72 -8.56
N GLY A 359 -10.72 -4.61 -7.91
CA GLY A 359 -11.69 -4.57 -6.81
C GLY A 359 -12.67 -3.41 -6.96
N ILE A 360 -13.95 -3.65 -6.74
CA ILE A 360 -15.01 -2.65 -6.76
C ILE A 360 -14.89 -1.80 -5.50
N VAL A 361 -14.65 -0.50 -5.70
CA VAL A 361 -14.56 0.49 -4.61
C VAL A 361 -15.95 0.99 -4.23
N ARG A 362 -16.84 1.15 -5.21
CA ARG A 362 -18.26 1.49 -4.98
C ARG A 362 -19.10 1.16 -6.22
N PRO A 363 -20.40 0.88 -6.06
CA PRO A 363 -21.10 0.58 -4.79
C PRO A 363 -20.54 -0.69 -4.14
N GLN A 364 -20.64 -0.79 -2.81
CA GLN A 364 -20.42 -2.02 -2.06
C GLN A 364 -21.66 -2.91 -2.11
N SER A 365 -21.52 -4.19 -1.75
CA SER A 365 -22.68 -5.06 -1.60
C SER A 365 -23.68 -4.49 -0.58
N TYR A 366 -24.97 -4.64 -0.83
CA TYR A 366 -26.07 -4.08 -0.02
C TYR A 366 -26.23 -2.55 -0.04
N ASP A 367 -25.36 -1.82 -0.74
CA ASP A 367 -25.55 -0.37 -0.91
C ASP A 367 -26.85 -0.07 -1.64
N LEU A 368 -27.48 1.04 -1.28
CA LEU A 368 -28.62 1.57 -1.99
C LEU A 368 -28.36 3.00 -2.41
N GLN A 369 -28.70 3.28 -3.66
CA GLN A 369 -28.62 4.63 -4.21
C GLN A 369 -29.99 5.11 -4.70
N GLY A 370 -30.15 6.43 -4.64
CA GLY A 370 -31.31 7.10 -5.18
C GLY A 370 -31.26 7.26 -6.70
N GLY A 371 -32.39 7.65 -7.29
CA GLY A 371 -32.46 8.03 -8.70
C GLY A 371 -32.51 6.84 -9.67
N THR A 372 -31.87 7.00 -10.83
CA THR A 372 -31.87 6.01 -11.93
C THR A 372 -30.49 5.82 -12.54
N SER A 373 -29.44 6.26 -11.86
CA SER A 373 -28.06 6.18 -12.34
C SER A 373 -27.16 5.59 -11.28
N LEU A 374 -26.30 4.63 -11.65
CA LEU A 374 -25.34 3.98 -10.76
C LEU A 374 -23.92 4.33 -11.16
N THR A 375 -23.20 4.99 -10.26
CA THR A 375 -21.77 5.26 -10.45
C THR A 375 -20.95 4.13 -9.85
N ALA A 376 -20.24 3.40 -10.70
CA ALA A 376 -19.35 2.33 -10.33
C ALA A 376 -17.89 2.81 -10.41
N LYS A 377 -17.10 2.51 -9.39
CA LYS A 377 -15.66 2.77 -9.36
C LYS A 377 -14.94 1.49 -8.96
N ALA A 378 -13.82 1.22 -9.60
CA ALA A 378 -12.92 0.13 -9.25
C ALA A 378 -11.49 0.62 -9.08
N GLU A 379 -10.70 -0.16 -8.38
CA GLU A 379 -9.25 -0.07 -8.40
C GLU A 379 -8.66 -1.29 -9.08
N ALA A 380 -7.55 -1.11 -9.79
CA ALA A 380 -6.78 -2.21 -10.35
C ALA A 380 -5.29 -2.08 -10.01
N ARG A 381 -4.61 -3.21 -9.85
CA ARG A 381 -3.18 -3.31 -9.55
C ARG A 381 -2.52 -4.39 -10.39
N ASN A 382 -1.21 -4.29 -10.56
CA ASN A 382 -0.39 -5.22 -11.36
C ASN A 382 -0.93 -5.40 -12.80
N VAL A 383 -1.50 -4.35 -13.39
CA VAL A 383 -2.04 -4.34 -14.76
C VAL A 383 -0.94 -4.04 -15.78
N GLN A 384 -0.99 -4.67 -16.95
CA GLN A 384 -0.02 -4.43 -18.02
C GLN A 384 -0.46 -3.27 -18.92
N GLY A 385 0.47 -2.77 -19.74
CA GLY A 385 0.19 -1.69 -20.68
C GLY A 385 -0.97 -2.01 -21.64
N GLY A 386 -1.99 -1.14 -21.68
CA GLY A 386 -3.17 -1.28 -22.53
C GLY A 386 -4.32 -2.10 -21.95
N TRP A 387 -4.16 -2.63 -20.72
CA TRP A 387 -5.26 -3.30 -20.01
C TRP A 387 -6.34 -2.31 -19.56
N LYS A 388 -7.56 -2.81 -19.35
CA LYS A 388 -8.76 -2.01 -19.05
C LYS A 388 -9.58 -2.69 -17.94
N VAL A 389 -10.48 -1.94 -17.31
CA VAL A 389 -11.52 -2.49 -16.42
C VAL A 389 -12.86 -2.45 -17.14
N GLN A 390 -13.56 -3.58 -17.20
CA GLN A 390 -14.95 -3.65 -17.65
C GLN A 390 -15.87 -3.82 -16.46
N PHE A 391 -16.82 -2.90 -16.32
CA PHE A 391 -17.91 -2.99 -15.37
C PHE A 391 -19.12 -3.62 -16.07
N ILE A 392 -19.73 -4.62 -15.45
CA ILE A 392 -20.93 -5.27 -15.96
C ILE A 392 -22.01 -5.24 -14.89
N LEU A 393 -23.10 -4.54 -15.17
CA LEU A 393 -24.30 -4.55 -14.37
C LEU A 393 -25.19 -5.71 -14.81
N ASP A 394 -25.75 -6.44 -13.85
CA ASP A 394 -26.70 -7.55 -14.04
C ASP A 394 -26.22 -8.60 -15.05
N ARG A 395 -24.94 -8.99 -14.93
CA ARG A 395 -24.31 -9.98 -15.78
C ARG A 395 -25.13 -11.27 -15.85
N ASP A 396 -25.21 -11.85 -17.06
CA ASP A 396 -25.95 -13.07 -17.39
C ASP A 396 -27.49 -12.93 -17.23
N THR A 397 -28.01 -11.70 -17.26
CA THR A 397 -29.46 -11.42 -17.23
C THR A 397 -29.92 -10.65 -18.48
N PRO A 398 -31.24 -10.58 -18.77
CA PRO A 398 -31.76 -9.74 -19.85
C PRO A 398 -31.50 -8.23 -19.67
N GLY A 399 -31.18 -7.78 -18.46
CA GLY A 399 -30.90 -6.39 -18.11
C GLY A 399 -29.42 -6.00 -18.20
N GLU A 400 -28.55 -6.89 -18.68
CA GLU A 400 -27.11 -6.70 -18.67
C GLU A 400 -26.67 -5.41 -19.37
N GLN A 401 -25.81 -4.64 -18.71
CA GLN A 401 -25.14 -3.47 -19.28
C GLN A 401 -23.64 -3.57 -18.99
N ALA A 402 -22.81 -3.33 -20.00
CA ALA A 402 -21.35 -3.35 -19.83
C ALA A 402 -20.73 -2.02 -20.29
N ILE A 403 -19.85 -1.46 -19.47
CA ILE A 403 -19.07 -0.26 -19.80
C ILE A 403 -17.60 -0.54 -19.48
N THR A 404 -16.71 -0.30 -20.44
CA THR A 404 -15.27 -0.49 -20.30
C THR A 404 -14.58 0.86 -20.13
N ASP A 405 -13.71 0.95 -19.13
CA ASP A 405 -12.84 2.10 -18.88
C ASP A 405 -11.37 1.66 -18.92
N GLY A 406 -10.56 2.43 -19.65
CA GLY A 406 -9.13 2.15 -19.84
C GLY A 406 -8.21 3.09 -19.09
N THR A 407 -8.74 4.02 -18.27
CA THR A 407 -7.95 5.04 -17.61
C THR A 407 -8.20 5.04 -16.10
N ASP A 408 -7.15 4.88 -15.30
CA ASP A 408 -7.23 5.10 -13.85
C ASP A 408 -7.39 6.61 -13.55
N PRO A 409 -8.32 7.03 -12.67
CA PRO A 409 -9.24 6.22 -11.87
C PRO A 409 -10.38 5.61 -12.69
N TYR A 410 -10.55 4.28 -12.58
CA TYR A 410 -11.59 3.55 -13.32
C TYR A 410 -12.98 3.86 -12.75
N GLU A 411 -13.79 4.60 -13.51
CA GLU A 411 -15.09 5.08 -13.04
C GLU A 411 -16.10 5.20 -14.19
N VAL A 412 -17.27 4.59 -14.02
CA VAL A 412 -18.35 4.60 -15.02
C VAL A 412 -19.69 4.94 -14.36
N THR A 413 -20.64 5.41 -15.16
CA THR A 413 -22.01 5.65 -14.70
C THR A 413 -22.99 4.93 -15.61
N PHE A 414 -23.72 3.95 -15.05
CA PHE A 414 -24.91 3.38 -15.67
C PHE A 414 -26.07 4.34 -15.50
N THR A 415 -26.94 4.48 -16.50
CA THR A 415 -28.07 5.43 -16.47
C THR A 415 -29.35 4.77 -16.96
N GLY A 416 -30.50 5.31 -16.56
CA GLY A 416 -31.79 4.76 -16.97
C GLY A 416 -32.12 3.43 -16.31
N LEU A 417 -31.56 3.16 -15.12
CA LEU A 417 -31.81 1.95 -14.35
C LEU A 417 -33.24 1.92 -13.82
N THR A 418 -33.85 0.76 -13.90
CA THR A 418 -35.11 0.46 -13.21
C THR A 418 -34.85 0.33 -11.72
N LYS A 419 -35.81 0.75 -10.89
CA LYS A 419 -35.74 0.48 -9.46
C LYS A 419 -35.75 -1.03 -9.20
N GLY A 420 -34.87 -1.51 -8.32
CA GLY A 420 -34.70 -2.93 -8.04
C GLY A 420 -33.31 -3.28 -7.52
N GLU A 421 -33.08 -4.58 -7.40
CA GLU A 421 -31.77 -5.17 -7.08
C GLU A 421 -30.92 -5.28 -8.34
N HIS A 422 -29.65 -4.97 -8.18
CA HIS A 422 -28.64 -5.16 -9.21
C HIS A 422 -27.44 -5.93 -8.67
N THR A 423 -26.71 -6.57 -9.58
CA THR A 423 -25.35 -7.06 -9.30
C THR A 423 -24.35 -6.31 -10.16
N LEU A 424 -23.19 -5.99 -9.61
CA LEU A 424 -22.11 -5.33 -10.34
C LEU A 424 -20.89 -6.23 -10.33
N ASP A 425 -20.37 -6.52 -11.51
CA ASP A 425 -19.10 -7.18 -11.73
C ASP A 425 -18.07 -6.17 -12.25
N ALA A 426 -16.81 -6.31 -11.84
CA ALA A 426 -15.66 -5.65 -12.45
C ALA A 426 -14.67 -6.72 -12.94
N LEU A 427 -14.13 -6.56 -14.14
CA LEU A 427 -13.25 -7.52 -14.80
C LEU A 427 -12.04 -6.81 -15.38
N LEU A 428 -10.87 -7.44 -15.33
CA LEU A 428 -9.72 -7.00 -16.12
C LEU A 428 -9.81 -7.53 -17.55
N LEU A 429 -9.61 -6.63 -18.51
CA LEU A 429 -9.43 -6.96 -19.92
C LEU A 429 -7.98 -6.69 -20.34
N ASP A 430 -7.41 -7.58 -21.15
CA ASP A 430 -6.10 -7.39 -21.76
C ASP A 430 -6.13 -6.33 -22.88
N ALA A 431 -4.98 -6.05 -23.48
CA ALA A 431 -4.86 -5.07 -24.58
C ALA A 431 -5.64 -5.47 -25.85
N ALA A 432 -6.13 -6.71 -25.94
CA ALA A 432 -6.96 -7.22 -27.03
C ALA A 432 -8.45 -7.34 -26.64
N ASP A 433 -8.85 -6.69 -25.54
CA ASP A 433 -10.21 -6.70 -24.97
C ASP A 433 -10.70 -8.11 -24.58
N LYS A 434 -9.79 -9.01 -24.19
CA LYS A 434 -10.13 -10.33 -23.66
C LYS A 434 -10.03 -10.34 -22.13
N GLU A 435 -10.97 -11.03 -21.48
CA GLU A 435 -10.91 -11.25 -20.03
C GLU A 435 -9.58 -11.90 -19.64
N VAL A 436 -8.90 -11.30 -18.66
CA VAL A 436 -7.69 -11.84 -18.08
C VAL A 436 -8.07 -12.97 -17.12
N PRO A 437 -7.59 -14.20 -17.32
CA PRO A 437 -7.92 -15.30 -16.41
C PRO A 437 -7.23 -15.13 -15.05
N GLY A 438 -7.95 -15.38 -13.97
CA GLY A 438 -7.42 -15.31 -12.61
C GLY A 438 -8.52 -15.26 -11.57
N THR A 439 -8.19 -15.53 -10.32
CA THR A 439 -9.13 -15.41 -9.19
C THR A 439 -9.33 -13.96 -8.76
N PHE A 440 -8.32 -13.11 -8.98
CA PHE A 440 -8.32 -11.70 -8.55
C PHE A 440 -8.64 -10.73 -9.68
N THR A 441 -8.75 -11.22 -10.91
CA THR A 441 -9.01 -10.40 -12.12
C THR A 441 -10.50 -10.14 -12.33
N ARG A 442 -11.33 -10.56 -11.38
CA ARG A 442 -12.76 -10.30 -11.30
C ARG A 442 -13.14 -9.98 -9.86
N ASP A 443 -14.03 -9.03 -9.69
CA ASP A 443 -14.74 -8.78 -8.44
C ASP A 443 -16.24 -8.63 -8.68
N ARG A 444 -17.06 -8.90 -7.65
CA ARG A 444 -18.52 -8.87 -7.76
C ARG A 444 -19.17 -8.39 -6.46
N ASN A 445 -19.96 -7.34 -6.59
CA ASN A 445 -20.89 -6.89 -5.56
C ASN A 445 -22.34 -7.26 -5.89
N ILE A 446 -23.08 -7.59 -4.83
CA ILE A 446 -24.46 -8.08 -4.91
C ILE A 446 -25.42 -7.18 -4.13
N GLN A 447 -26.71 -7.31 -4.43
CA GLN A 447 -27.79 -6.60 -3.73
C GLN A 447 -27.64 -5.07 -3.74
N ILE A 448 -27.11 -4.54 -4.83
CA ILE A 448 -26.98 -3.10 -5.06
C ILE A 448 -28.37 -2.57 -5.42
N GLY A 449 -28.96 -1.81 -4.52
CA GLY A 449 -30.31 -1.28 -4.68
C GLY A 449 -30.33 0.02 -5.49
N VAL A 450 -31.25 0.10 -6.45
CA VAL A 450 -31.75 1.37 -6.98
C VAL A 450 -33.16 1.56 -6.42
N GLY A 451 -33.32 2.49 -5.47
CA GLY A 451 -34.51 2.51 -4.62
C GLY A 451 -34.80 3.83 -3.95
N ASP A 452 -35.69 3.83 -2.95
CA ASP A 452 -35.87 4.98 -2.08
C ASP A 452 -35.07 4.78 -0.78
N TYR A 453 -34.39 5.86 -0.38
CA TYR A 453 -33.52 5.92 0.79
C TYR A 453 -34.17 6.82 1.84
N TYR A 454 -34.47 6.22 3.00
CA TYR A 454 -35.02 6.87 4.18
C TYR A 454 -33.95 7.01 5.26
N VAL A 455 -33.97 8.14 5.97
CA VAL A 455 -33.17 8.36 7.19
C VAL A 455 -34.13 8.65 8.33
N ALA A 456 -34.11 7.80 9.36
CA ALA A 456 -34.83 8.00 10.60
C ALA A 456 -33.98 8.80 11.58
N MET A 457 -34.48 9.95 12.01
CA MET A 457 -33.82 10.84 12.97
C MET A 457 -34.70 11.01 14.21
N GLY A 458 -34.12 10.73 15.38
CA GLY A 458 -34.86 10.88 16.63
C GLY A 458 -34.04 10.58 17.86
N ASP A 459 -34.75 10.27 18.94
CA ASP A 459 -34.17 10.00 20.25
C ASP A 459 -33.99 8.49 20.51
N SER A 460 -34.09 8.06 21.77
CA SER A 460 -33.93 6.65 22.15
C SER A 460 -35.00 5.73 21.56
N ILE A 461 -36.19 6.25 21.23
CA ILE A 461 -37.22 5.45 20.55
C ILE A 461 -36.79 5.18 19.11
N THR A 462 -36.26 6.18 18.39
CA THR A 462 -35.70 5.92 17.06
C THR A 462 -34.48 5.01 17.14
N TYR A 463 -33.66 5.13 18.18
CA TYR A 463 -32.52 4.23 18.39
C TYR A 463 -32.90 2.75 18.56
N GLY A 464 -34.17 2.43 18.84
CA GLY A 464 -34.61 1.05 19.09
C GLY A 464 -34.42 0.61 20.55
N ASP A 465 -34.31 1.54 21.51
CA ASP A 465 -34.09 1.18 22.91
C ASP A 465 -35.25 0.33 23.45
N SER A 466 -34.92 -0.68 24.25
CA SER A 466 -35.84 -1.68 24.81
C SER A 466 -36.57 -2.59 23.83
N ASP A 467 -36.12 -2.65 22.57
CA ASP A 467 -36.56 -3.70 21.64
C ASP A 467 -36.10 -5.08 22.16
N ASP A 468 -37.05 -6.01 22.20
CA ASP A 468 -36.90 -7.33 22.82
C ASP A 468 -37.22 -8.48 21.85
N TYR A 469 -37.28 -8.20 20.54
CA TYR A 469 -37.61 -9.17 19.51
C TYR A 469 -36.45 -9.42 18.50
N PRO A 470 -35.43 -10.22 18.87
CA PRO A 470 -34.19 -10.42 18.09
C PRO A 470 -34.34 -10.83 16.61
N GLN A 471 -35.51 -11.33 16.22
CA GLN A 471 -35.71 -11.94 14.90
C GLN A 471 -36.05 -10.92 13.80
N ASP A 472 -36.37 -9.67 14.15
CA ASP A 472 -36.74 -8.65 13.17
C ASP A 472 -35.78 -7.45 13.14
N ASP A 473 -34.64 -7.53 13.84
CA ASP A 473 -33.63 -6.47 13.86
C ASP A 473 -32.77 -6.39 12.61
N ILE A 474 -32.94 -7.35 11.70
CA ILE A 474 -32.31 -7.38 10.38
C ILE A 474 -33.41 -7.41 9.34
N SER A 475 -33.35 -6.51 8.37
CA SER A 475 -34.29 -6.51 7.26
C SER A 475 -34.16 -7.77 6.41
N ASN A 476 -35.24 -8.20 5.76
CA ASN A 476 -35.26 -9.42 4.95
C ASN A 476 -34.19 -9.46 3.83
N ASP A 477 -33.76 -8.29 3.35
CA ASP A 477 -32.72 -8.13 2.34
C ASP A 477 -31.31 -7.91 2.94
N GLY A 478 -31.18 -7.86 4.27
CA GLY A 478 -29.92 -7.70 5.00
C GLY A 478 -29.35 -6.28 5.04
N ARG A 479 -30.00 -5.28 4.42
CA ARG A 479 -29.47 -3.90 4.33
C ARG A 479 -29.49 -3.14 5.65
N ASN A 480 -30.55 -3.31 6.42
CA ASN A 480 -30.75 -2.58 7.68
C ASN A 480 -30.60 -3.55 8.85
N SER A 481 -29.85 -3.14 9.86
CA SER A 481 -29.58 -3.90 11.07
C SER A 481 -29.56 -2.97 12.29
N GLY A 482 -29.84 -3.49 13.48
CA GLY A 482 -29.68 -2.76 14.76
C GLY A 482 -30.96 -2.57 15.58
N GLY A 483 -32.06 -3.21 15.16
CA GLY A 483 -33.33 -3.20 15.84
C GLY A 483 -34.15 -1.94 15.69
N GLY A 484 -35.24 -1.85 16.47
CA GLY A 484 -36.23 -0.80 16.34
C GLY A 484 -37.14 -1.00 15.13
N TYR A 485 -37.78 0.08 14.66
CA TYR A 485 -38.77 -0.03 13.59
C TYR A 485 -38.14 -0.01 12.19
N GLU A 486 -36.88 0.40 12.04
CA GLU A 486 -36.25 0.65 10.75
C GLU A 486 -36.03 -0.62 9.91
N PRO A 487 -35.47 -1.72 10.45
CA PRO A 487 -35.29 -2.97 9.68
C PRO A 487 -36.63 -3.59 9.26
N ILE A 488 -37.63 -3.48 10.14
CA ILE A 488 -39.01 -3.91 9.90
C ILE A 488 -39.64 -3.06 8.79
N LEU A 489 -39.54 -1.73 8.89
CA LEU A 489 -40.08 -0.79 7.90
C LEU A 489 -39.43 -1.00 6.54
N ASN A 490 -38.11 -1.26 6.48
CA ASN A 490 -37.43 -1.60 5.23
C ASN A 490 -38.06 -2.83 4.57
N SER A 491 -38.29 -3.88 5.34
CA SER A 491 -38.88 -5.13 4.86
C SER A 491 -40.31 -4.92 4.35
N LEU A 492 -41.14 -4.21 5.11
CA LEU A 492 -42.53 -3.89 4.73
C LEU A 492 -42.58 -3.06 3.45
N ARG A 493 -41.76 -2.01 3.35
CA ARG A 493 -41.73 -1.11 2.20
C ARG A 493 -41.20 -1.81 0.95
N THR A 494 -40.15 -2.62 1.08
CA THR A 494 -39.58 -3.40 -0.04
C THR A 494 -40.62 -4.38 -0.59
N ALA A 495 -41.33 -5.09 0.29
CA ALA A 495 -42.39 -6.01 -0.12
C ALA A 495 -43.57 -5.30 -0.80
N TYR A 496 -43.96 -4.12 -0.29
CA TYR A 496 -45.10 -3.36 -0.83
C TYR A 496 -44.80 -2.70 -2.17
N LEU A 497 -43.63 -2.08 -2.32
CA LEU A 497 -43.25 -1.33 -3.53
C LEU A 497 -42.70 -2.22 -4.64
N GLY A 498 -42.24 -3.43 -4.30
CA GLY A 498 -41.65 -4.37 -5.26
C GLY A 498 -40.24 -3.98 -5.73
N TYR A 499 -39.59 -3.04 -5.05
CA TYR A 499 -38.19 -2.67 -5.27
C TYR A 499 -37.50 -2.34 -3.95
N SER A 500 -36.18 -2.46 -3.96
CA SER A 500 -35.25 -2.24 -2.85
C SER A 500 -35.48 -0.92 -2.11
N GLN A 501 -35.48 -0.97 -0.78
CA GLN A 501 -35.49 0.21 0.10
C GLN A 501 -34.28 0.19 1.02
N THR A 502 -34.02 1.30 1.70
CA THR A 502 -33.18 1.32 2.91
C THR A 502 -33.75 2.32 3.90
N VAL A 503 -33.80 1.95 5.17
CA VAL A 503 -34.19 2.84 6.27
C VAL A 503 -33.05 2.91 7.28
N ILE A 504 -32.25 3.98 7.21
CA ILE A 504 -31.10 4.15 8.08
C ILE A 504 -31.51 4.77 9.41
N ASN A 505 -31.07 4.17 10.50
CA ASN A 505 -31.28 4.65 11.86
C ASN A 505 -30.19 5.66 12.28
N GLU A 506 -30.59 6.91 12.53
CA GLU A 506 -29.78 7.99 13.11
C GLU A 506 -30.36 8.44 14.46
N GLY A 507 -31.07 7.54 15.15
CA GLY A 507 -31.56 7.72 16.50
C GLY A 507 -30.40 7.83 17.49
N VAL A 508 -30.53 8.72 18.47
CA VAL A 508 -29.51 8.90 19.51
C VAL A 508 -30.16 8.97 20.88
N ASN A 509 -29.72 8.08 21.78
CA ASN A 509 -30.25 7.99 23.14
C ASN A 509 -30.22 9.32 23.89
N ALA A 510 -31.29 9.59 24.64
CA ALA A 510 -31.48 10.76 25.50
C ALA A 510 -31.39 12.14 24.81
N THR A 511 -31.46 12.20 23.48
CA THR A 511 -31.45 13.46 22.73
C THR A 511 -32.81 14.12 22.67
N ARG A 512 -32.81 15.44 22.42
CA ARG A 512 -33.97 16.31 22.34
C ARG A 512 -34.01 17.04 21.01
N SER A 513 -35.10 17.74 20.71
CA SER A 513 -35.25 18.51 19.46
C SER A 513 -34.10 19.48 19.19
N TYR A 514 -33.51 20.11 20.23
CA TYR A 514 -32.37 21.00 20.02
C TYR A 514 -31.09 20.27 19.58
N ASN A 515 -30.89 19.03 20.05
CA ASN A 515 -29.78 18.18 19.61
C ASN A 515 -29.99 17.79 18.14
N GLY A 516 -31.22 17.41 17.77
CA GLY A 516 -31.61 17.16 16.38
C GLY A 516 -31.35 18.37 15.47
N ALA A 517 -31.75 19.57 15.90
CA ALA A 517 -31.50 20.81 15.17
C ALA A 517 -30.00 21.11 14.99
N SER A 518 -29.16 20.69 15.94
CA SER A 518 -27.72 20.90 15.90
C SER A 518 -26.99 19.87 15.03
N SER A 519 -27.54 18.66 14.90
CA SER A 519 -26.96 17.53 14.16
C SER A 519 -27.50 17.38 12.74
N ALA A 520 -28.65 17.99 12.41
CA ALA A 520 -29.32 17.85 11.12
C ALA A 520 -28.40 18.05 9.91
N GLY A 521 -27.56 19.09 9.90
CA GLY A 521 -26.61 19.33 8.81
C GLY A 521 -25.58 18.22 8.63
N GLY A 522 -25.08 17.65 9.74
CA GLY A 522 -24.13 16.53 9.70
C GLY A 522 -24.78 15.25 9.19
N ILE A 523 -26.00 14.95 9.63
CA ILE A 523 -26.76 13.78 9.19
C ILE A 523 -27.11 13.91 7.70
N LEU A 524 -27.52 15.09 7.24
CA LEU A 524 -27.78 15.35 5.82
C LEU A 524 -26.54 15.18 4.94
N ALA A 525 -25.37 15.57 5.45
CA ALA A 525 -24.09 15.40 4.75
C ALA A 525 -23.63 13.93 4.72
N LYS A 526 -23.93 13.17 5.78
CA LYS A 526 -23.66 11.73 5.86
C LYS A 526 -24.52 10.92 4.87
N HIS A 527 -25.73 11.41 4.57
CA HIS A 527 -26.72 10.72 3.72
C HIS A 527 -27.10 11.56 2.48
N PRO A 528 -26.20 11.71 1.51
CA PRO A 528 -26.45 12.51 0.31
C PRO A 528 -27.59 11.93 -0.55
N ASP A 529 -27.71 10.60 -0.64
CA ASP A 529 -28.68 9.89 -1.47
C ASP A 529 -30.06 9.72 -0.82
N ALA A 530 -30.20 10.07 0.46
CA ALA A 530 -31.46 10.01 1.18
C ALA A 530 -32.49 10.99 0.61
N LYS A 531 -33.69 10.48 0.35
CA LYS A 531 -34.82 11.25 -0.17
C LYS A 531 -35.79 11.68 0.93
N TYR A 532 -36.04 10.80 1.90
CA TYR A 532 -37.02 11.00 2.96
C TYR A 532 -36.36 11.01 4.33
N PHE A 533 -36.78 11.94 5.20
CA PHE A 533 -36.29 12.08 6.56
C PHE A 533 -37.45 11.86 7.52
N LEU A 534 -37.46 10.73 8.22
CA LEU A 534 -38.47 10.36 9.21
C LEU A 534 -38.05 10.98 10.55
N ILE A 535 -38.77 11.98 11.02
CA ILE A 535 -38.34 12.80 12.16
C ILE A 535 -39.27 12.55 13.36
N MET A 536 -38.68 12.17 14.48
CA MET A 536 -39.40 11.99 15.75
C MET A 536 -38.55 12.46 16.94
N TYR A 537 -38.87 13.65 17.44
CA TYR A 537 -38.30 14.21 18.67
C TYR A 537 -39.43 14.75 19.55
N GLY A 538 -39.18 14.83 20.86
CA GLY A 538 -40.07 15.52 21.79
C GLY A 538 -40.39 14.73 23.06
N THR A 539 -40.14 13.41 23.04
CA THR A 539 -40.28 12.56 24.23
C THR A 539 -39.38 13.07 25.35
N ASN A 540 -38.10 13.31 25.07
CA ASN A 540 -37.15 13.85 26.05
C ASN A 540 -37.34 15.35 26.32
N ASP A 541 -37.80 16.12 25.33
CA ASP A 541 -38.14 17.54 25.51
C ASP A 541 -39.23 17.72 26.58
N SER A 542 -40.21 16.82 26.61
CA SER A 542 -41.30 16.84 27.59
C SER A 542 -40.80 16.61 29.01
N ALA A 543 -39.81 15.72 29.19
CA ALA A 543 -39.17 15.47 30.47
C ALA A 543 -38.37 16.68 30.94
N SER A 544 -37.71 17.38 30.02
CA SER A 544 -36.97 18.61 30.29
C SER A 544 -37.83 19.88 30.27
N LYS A 545 -39.13 19.76 30.05
CA LYS A 545 -40.11 20.84 30.05
C LYS A 545 -39.75 21.98 29.10
N ILE A 546 -39.28 21.65 27.89
CA ILE A 546 -39.00 22.65 26.85
C ILE A 546 -40.32 23.36 26.48
N PRO A 547 -40.38 24.70 26.42
CA PRO A 547 -41.60 25.40 25.98
C PRO A 547 -42.04 24.93 24.59
N SER A 548 -43.33 24.70 24.38
CA SER A 548 -43.85 24.18 23.10
C SER A 548 -43.67 25.15 21.94
N GLY A 549 -43.91 26.44 22.19
CA GLY A 549 -43.97 27.45 21.12
C GLY A 549 -45.27 27.39 20.32
N LEU A 550 -46.29 26.69 20.83
CA LEU A 550 -47.59 26.55 20.18
C LEU A 550 -48.23 27.91 19.86
N GLY A 551 -48.66 28.10 18.61
CA GLY A 551 -49.26 29.34 18.14
C GLY A 551 -48.28 30.50 17.95
N LEU A 552 -47.00 30.31 18.26
CA LEU A 552 -45.98 31.35 18.09
C LEU A 552 -45.39 31.29 16.67
N GLN A 553 -45.00 32.47 16.18
CA GLN A 553 -44.33 32.66 14.88
C GLN A 553 -42.87 33.08 15.09
N PRO A 554 -41.96 32.85 14.13
CA PRO A 554 -40.58 33.33 14.20
C PRO A 554 -40.51 34.83 14.55
N GLY A 555 -39.68 35.16 15.56
CA GLY A 555 -39.54 36.53 16.09
C GLY A 555 -40.51 36.89 17.23
N SER A 556 -41.52 36.06 17.51
CA SER A 556 -42.38 36.24 18.69
C SER A 556 -41.61 35.97 19.98
N GLN A 557 -41.94 36.70 21.06
CA GLN A 557 -41.41 36.41 22.38
C GLN A 557 -41.77 34.98 22.80
N GLY A 558 -40.78 34.19 23.21
CA GLY A 558 -40.96 32.78 23.59
C GLY A 558 -40.89 31.78 22.44
N TYR A 559 -40.75 32.23 21.18
CA TYR A 559 -40.49 31.33 20.06
C TYR A 559 -39.07 30.77 20.11
N ALA A 560 -38.07 31.65 20.29
CA ALA A 560 -36.67 31.23 20.30
C ALA A 560 -36.42 30.20 21.42
N ASN A 561 -35.73 29.10 21.07
CA ASN A 561 -35.42 27.97 21.95
C ASN A 561 -36.66 27.17 22.43
N SER A 562 -37.80 27.31 21.75
CA SER A 562 -38.95 26.42 21.93
C SER A 562 -38.81 25.13 21.11
N TYR A 563 -39.63 24.13 21.41
CA TYR A 563 -39.76 22.93 20.60
C TYR A 563 -40.10 23.28 19.14
N LYS A 564 -41.04 24.22 18.91
CA LYS A 564 -41.39 24.70 17.56
C LYS A 564 -40.20 25.26 16.80
N ASP A 565 -39.37 26.07 17.46
CA ASP A 565 -38.15 26.63 16.85
C ASP A 565 -37.16 25.54 16.44
N TYR A 566 -36.86 24.60 17.33
CA TYR A 566 -35.92 23.52 17.02
C TYR A 566 -36.43 22.60 15.90
N MET A 567 -37.71 22.20 15.94
CA MET A 567 -38.30 21.40 14.87
C MET A 567 -38.34 22.16 13.53
N GLN A 568 -38.66 23.45 13.54
CA GLN A 568 -38.59 24.28 12.33
C GLN A 568 -37.18 24.30 11.73
N ARG A 569 -36.12 24.39 12.54
CA ARG A 569 -34.74 24.34 12.05
C ARG A 569 -34.38 23.01 11.40
N ILE A 570 -34.84 21.89 11.97
CA ILE A 570 -34.66 20.56 11.37
C ILE A 570 -35.38 20.49 10.01
N ILE A 571 -36.65 20.90 9.97
CA ILE A 571 -37.47 20.90 8.75
C ILE A 571 -36.81 21.76 7.67
N THR A 572 -36.41 22.98 8.01
CA THR A 572 -35.73 23.88 7.09
C THR A 572 -34.44 23.26 6.55
N ALA A 573 -33.61 22.66 7.41
CA ALA A 573 -32.39 22.00 6.95
C ALA A 573 -32.66 20.88 5.93
N VAL A 574 -33.70 20.07 6.15
CA VAL A 574 -34.08 19.01 5.20
C VAL A 574 -34.61 19.60 3.89
N LEU A 575 -35.54 20.55 3.96
CA LEU A 575 -36.16 21.18 2.77
C LEU A 575 -35.14 21.94 1.93
N ASP A 576 -34.19 22.64 2.54
CA ASP A 576 -33.15 23.42 1.84
C ASP A 576 -32.23 22.53 0.99
N THR A 577 -32.18 21.22 1.27
CA THR A 577 -31.45 20.22 0.47
C THR A 577 -32.32 19.53 -0.60
N GLY A 578 -33.57 19.95 -0.77
CA GLY A 578 -34.52 19.36 -1.71
C GLY A 578 -35.08 17.99 -1.27
N LYS A 579 -34.90 17.64 0.01
CA LYS A 579 -35.33 16.36 0.60
C LYS A 579 -36.69 16.52 1.30
N VAL A 580 -37.33 15.41 1.64
CA VAL A 580 -38.71 15.39 2.14
C VAL A 580 -38.75 15.04 3.63
N PRO A 581 -39.06 16.00 4.53
CA PRO A 581 -39.27 15.70 5.94
C PRO A 581 -40.67 15.10 6.16
N VAL A 582 -40.73 14.03 6.94
CA VAL A 582 -41.97 13.37 7.39
C VAL A 582 -41.93 13.32 8.92
N ILE A 583 -42.86 13.99 9.58
CA ILE A 583 -42.80 14.21 11.04
C ILE A 583 -43.87 13.39 11.73
N ALA A 584 -43.46 12.45 12.58
CA ALA A 584 -44.39 11.70 13.42
C ALA A 584 -44.85 12.56 14.60
N LYS A 585 -46.10 12.39 15.01
CA LYS A 585 -46.52 12.84 16.34
C LYS A 585 -45.86 11.96 17.39
N ILE A 586 -45.48 12.58 18.50
CA ILE A 586 -44.75 11.96 19.60
C ILE A 586 -45.68 10.99 20.33
N PRO A 587 -45.24 9.75 20.63
CA PRO A 587 -46.04 8.77 21.38
C PRO A 587 -46.38 9.26 22.80
N VAL A 588 -47.41 8.66 23.39
CA VAL A 588 -47.66 8.84 24.83
C VAL A 588 -46.51 8.25 25.66
N VAL A 589 -46.33 8.78 26.86
CA VAL A 589 -45.54 8.12 27.92
C VAL A 589 -46.45 7.66 29.05
N TYR A 590 -46.13 6.56 29.70
CA TYR A 590 -46.88 6.01 30.82
C TYR A 590 -46.31 6.42 32.19
N GLY A 591 -45.34 7.35 32.23
CA GLY A 591 -44.66 7.76 33.46
C GLY A 591 -43.89 9.07 33.32
N ASP A 592 -43.61 9.71 34.46
CA ASP A 592 -42.87 10.98 34.51
C ASP A 592 -41.35 10.82 34.35
N CYS A 593 -40.84 9.60 34.45
CA CYS A 593 -39.48 9.19 34.14
C CYS A 593 -39.45 7.70 33.78
N PRO A 594 -38.43 7.19 33.04
CA PRO A 594 -38.40 5.81 32.56
C PRO A 594 -38.56 4.72 33.65
N SER A 595 -38.02 4.98 34.85
CA SER A 595 -38.08 4.06 36.00
C SER A 595 -39.14 4.42 37.05
N CYS A 596 -40.00 5.39 36.75
CA CYS A 596 -41.05 5.85 37.66
C CYS A 596 -42.24 4.87 37.68
N THR A 597 -43.15 5.07 38.64
CA THR A 597 -44.42 4.33 38.67
C THR A 597 -45.16 4.52 37.36
N ARG A 598 -45.53 3.39 36.74
CA ARG A 598 -46.35 3.35 35.54
C ARG A 598 -47.80 3.72 35.86
N TYR A 599 -48.35 4.70 35.17
CA TYR A 599 -49.76 5.05 35.24
C TYR A 599 -50.60 4.11 34.36
N ALA A 600 -51.77 3.70 34.82
CA ALA A 600 -52.70 2.90 34.01
C ALA A 600 -53.35 3.71 32.88
N ASP A 601 -53.69 4.96 33.16
CA ASP A 601 -54.12 5.94 32.17
C ASP A 601 -52.94 6.90 31.90
N PRO A 602 -52.39 6.93 30.67
CA PRO A 602 -51.24 7.76 30.32
C PRO A 602 -51.55 9.25 30.51
N GLN A 603 -52.81 9.68 30.48
CA GLN A 603 -53.17 11.09 30.67
C GLN A 603 -52.76 11.64 32.05
N ASN A 604 -52.51 10.76 33.03
CA ASN A 604 -52.02 11.15 34.35
C ASN A 604 -50.52 11.49 34.37
N ALA A 605 -49.74 11.07 33.37
CA ALA A 605 -48.34 11.45 33.26
C ALA A 605 -48.24 12.95 32.94
N SER A 606 -47.55 13.72 33.77
CA SER A 606 -47.44 15.17 33.62
C SER A 606 -46.76 15.58 32.30
N ARG A 607 -45.85 14.74 31.81
CA ARG A 607 -45.18 14.88 30.51
C ARG A 607 -46.15 14.90 29.33
N ASN A 608 -47.26 14.15 29.40
CA ASN A 608 -48.23 14.08 28.31
C ASN A 608 -48.99 15.40 28.08
N VAL A 609 -48.98 16.32 29.05
CA VAL A 609 -49.49 17.69 28.84
C VAL A 609 -48.69 18.41 27.76
N LEU A 610 -47.35 18.39 27.87
CA LEU A 610 -46.47 19.00 26.88
C LEU A 610 -46.44 18.22 25.56
N ILE A 611 -46.47 16.88 25.61
CA ILE A 611 -46.52 16.07 24.39
C ILE A 611 -47.75 16.42 23.53
N ARG A 612 -48.93 16.62 24.14
CA ARG A 612 -50.11 17.09 23.41
C ARG A 612 -49.93 18.49 22.81
N GLU A 613 -49.19 19.39 23.48
CA GLU A 613 -48.86 20.69 22.90
C GLU A 613 -47.86 20.57 21.74
N TYR A 614 -46.82 19.74 21.89
CA TYR A 614 -45.85 19.46 20.84
C TYR A 614 -46.52 18.82 19.61
N ASN A 615 -47.48 17.93 19.79
CA ASN A 615 -48.22 17.33 18.68
C ASN A 615 -49.10 18.35 17.94
N LYS A 616 -49.64 19.37 18.63
CA LYS A 616 -50.29 20.51 17.97
C LYS A 616 -49.29 21.42 17.26
N VAL A 617 -48.09 21.58 17.80
CA VAL A 617 -46.98 22.28 17.12
C VAL A 617 -46.59 21.54 15.84
N ILE A 618 -46.55 20.21 15.85
CA ILE A 618 -46.30 19.41 14.65
C ILE A 618 -47.39 19.67 13.61
N ASP A 619 -48.66 19.71 14.00
CA ASP A 619 -49.76 20.05 13.08
C ASP A 619 -49.57 21.47 12.47
N GLU A 620 -49.13 22.45 13.28
CA GLU A 620 -48.79 23.79 12.79
C GLU A 620 -47.62 23.74 11.79
N LEU A 621 -46.54 23.06 12.12
CA LEU A 621 -45.33 22.97 11.29
C LEU A 621 -45.59 22.26 9.96
N VAL A 622 -46.36 21.17 9.97
CA VAL A 622 -46.79 20.47 8.75
C VAL A 622 -47.54 21.42 7.82
N LYS A 623 -48.47 22.20 8.38
CA LYS A 623 -49.26 23.18 7.62
C LYS A 623 -48.44 24.38 7.14
N GLU A 624 -47.63 24.97 8.02
CA GLU A 624 -46.83 26.17 7.76
C GLU A 624 -45.76 25.89 6.69
N ASN A 625 -45.13 24.72 6.73
CA ASN A 625 -44.11 24.30 5.77
C ASN A 625 -44.69 23.58 4.54
N LYS A 626 -46.02 23.39 4.48
CA LYS A 626 -46.73 22.71 3.38
C LYS A 626 -46.18 21.31 3.09
N LEU A 627 -45.89 20.56 4.16
CA LEU A 627 -45.39 19.19 4.01
C LEU A 627 -46.48 18.33 3.37
N THR A 628 -46.11 17.60 2.32
CA THR A 628 -47.06 16.85 1.49
C THR A 628 -47.36 15.45 2.02
N ILE A 629 -46.52 14.95 2.92
CA ILE A 629 -46.66 13.65 3.57
C ILE A 629 -46.91 13.89 5.05
N GLN A 630 -48.04 13.41 5.56
CA GLN A 630 -48.35 13.46 6.97
C GLN A 630 -47.75 12.24 7.66
N GLY A 631 -46.91 12.45 8.68
CA GLY A 631 -46.37 11.35 9.46
C GLY A 631 -47.41 10.70 10.38
N PRO A 632 -47.06 9.55 10.98
CA PRO A 632 -47.98 8.77 11.80
C PRO A 632 -48.37 9.48 13.10
N ASP A 633 -49.59 9.19 13.57
CA ASP A 633 -50.07 9.63 14.88
C ASP A 633 -49.76 8.60 15.97
N MET A 634 -48.48 8.54 16.37
CA MET A 634 -48.03 7.58 17.40
C MET A 634 -48.71 7.83 18.74
N TYR A 635 -49.09 9.07 19.04
CA TYR A 635 -49.80 9.42 20.28
C TYR A 635 -51.15 8.70 20.36
N ALA A 636 -51.94 8.79 19.29
CA ALA A 636 -53.27 8.20 19.25
C ALA A 636 -53.23 6.67 19.36
N TYR A 637 -52.31 6.03 18.63
CA TYR A 637 -52.13 4.59 18.67
C TYR A 637 -51.70 4.12 20.07
N PHE A 638 -50.57 4.61 20.56
CA PHE A 638 -50.01 4.11 21.82
C PHE A 638 -50.80 4.49 23.08
N SER A 639 -51.77 5.41 22.96
CA SER A 639 -52.73 5.72 24.04
C SER A 639 -53.62 4.54 24.41
N VAL A 640 -53.80 3.56 23.52
CA VAL A 640 -54.70 2.41 23.73
C VAL A 640 -53.98 1.05 23.70
N TYR A 641 -52.67 1.02 23.46
CA TYR A 641 -51.83 -0.20 23.47
C TYR A 641 -50.71 -0.10 24.53
N PRO A 642 -51.06 -0.04 25.84
CA PRO A 642 -50.05 0.03 26.90
C PRO A 642 -49.11 -1.18 26.93
N GLU A 643 -49.59 -2.36 26.57
CA GLU A 643 -48.80 -3.60 26.59
C GLU A 643 -47.61 -3.60 25.61
N GLU A 644 -47.57 -2.65 24.68
CA GLU A 644 -46.51 -2.51 23.68
C GLU A 644 -45.35 -1.64 24.16
N PHE A 645 -45.27 -1.35 25.47
CA PHE A 645 -44.13 -0.66 26.09
C PHE A 645 -43.40 -1.55 27.08
N SER A 646 -42.07 -1.60 26.94
CA SER A 646 -41.16 -2.30 27.85
C SER A 646 -41.06 -1.56 29.20
N ASP A 647 -40.94 -0.24 29.17
CA ASP A 647 -40.91 0.62 30.35
C ASP A 647 -42.03 1.70 30.30
N THR A 648 -41.87 2.85 30.97
CA THR A 648 -42.88 3.91 30.90
C THR A 648 -42.74 4.85 29.69
N THR A 649 -41.76 4.63 28.81
CA THR A 649 -41.34 5.54 27.74
C THR A 649 -41.05 4.81 26.41
N HIS A 650 -40.41 3.66 26.45
CA HIS A 650 -39.92 2.93 25.28
C HIS A 650 -40.87 1.79 24.88
N PRO A 651 -41.17 1.65 23.57
CA PRO A 651 -41.80 0.46 23.02
C PRO A 651 -41.00 -0.82 23.35
N ASN A 652 -41.68 -1.96 23.43
CA ASN A 652 -41.03 -3.28 23.28
C ASN A 652 -41.02 -3.69 21.81
N GLY A 653 -40.52 -4.88 21.46
CA GLY A 653 -40.42 -5.32 20.06
C GLY A 653 -41.76 -5.38 19.34
N LYS A 654 -42.84 -5.76 20.02
CA LYS A 654 -44.20 -5.64 19.45
C LYS A 654 -44.58 -4.19 19.16
N GLY A 655 -44.21 -3.27 20.05
CA GLY A 655 -44.41 -1.85 19.82
C GLY A 655 -43.60 -1.31 18.64
N TYR A 656 -42.36 -1.77 18.43
CA TYR A 656 -41.57 -1.41 17.25
C TYR A 656 -42.13 -1.98 15.94
N GLN A 657 -42.69 -3.19 15.96
CA GLN A 657 -43.49 -3.72 14.84
C GLN A 657 -44.69 -2.81 14.51
N SER A 658 -45.47 -2.42 15.52
CA SER A 658 -46.57 -1.46 15.34
C SER A 658 -46.10 -0.10 14.81
N MET A 659 -44.95 0.40 15.29
CA MET A 659 -44.36 1.64 14.77
C MET A 659 -43.99 1.53 13.30
N ALA A 660 -43.41 0.41 12.88
CA ALA A 660 -43.06 0.16 11.49
C ALA A 660 -44.30 0.14 10.59
N ASP A 661 -45.39 -0.51 11.02
CA ASP A 661 -46.66 -0.51 10.31
C ASP A 661 -47.25 0.91 10.18
N LEU A 662 -47.22 1.70 11.25
CA LEU A 662 -47.70 3.09 11.23
C LEU A 662 -46.87 3.98 10.31
N TRP A 663 -45.55 3.83 10.32
CA TRP A 663 -44.68 4.52 9.37
C TRP A 663 -44.93 4.06 7.94
N HIS A 664 -45.13 2.76 7.73
CA HIS A 664 -45.43 2.18 6.43
C HIS A 664 -46.69 2.80 5.81
N ASP A 665 -47.78 2.87 6.59
CA ASP A 665 -49.07 3.42 6.18
C ASP A 665 -49.01 4.94 5.89
N ALA A 666 -48.12 5.66 6.57
CA ALA A 666 -47.96 7.10 6.40
C ALA A 666 -47.15 7.47 5.13
N LEU A 667 -46.33 6.55 4.62
CA LEU A 667 -45.41 6.81 3.50
C LEU A 667 -46.05 6.48 2.13
N PRO A 668 -45.69 7.22 1.07
CA PRO A 668 -46.32 7.13 -0.25
C PRO A 668 -46.01 5.85 -1.03
#